data_AF-G0TRW4-F1
#
_entry.id   AF-G0TRW4-F1
#
_cell.length_a   1.000
_cell.length_b   1.000
_cell.length_c   1.000
_cell.angle_alpha   90.00
_cell.angle_beta   90.00
_cell.angle_gamma   90.00
#
_symmetry.space_group_name_H-M   'P 1'
#
loop_
_entity.id
_entity.type
_entity.pdbx_description
1 polymer ?
#
loop_
_entity_poly.entity_id
_entity_poly.type
_entity_poly.pdbx_seq_one_letter_code
_entity_poly.pdbx_strand_id
1 'polypeptide(L)'
;MTAKREDGCSLREELRQVSEERDGLKVQIDMLRGKLVSTTEESAEMRRLYDVMQEERTKLSRQYNECVAQLRSLQAAHEALREEQGRTEEDYKQRLEEFAAQHSPSLMAPSTEISSDDEMRKKVDELSRRLDDLTREKVQLVREREHIIQLLRQEKQNLCAALQEEDEMLCNNERLAMRFNALINELATLTERQQLRKHSEGLEKNSEVVGMEGAESAAAAMYGSGLEARMEEYRRDPEVALGDLAGKLSEAQELIRQSDEEKACLLSEKLKLEDLLSNSEVNVATLSEKLNEKCLLVDTLTNGRDELTVENMKLQQLHQQLEQIVANALACADIEVPSPAYEDTGASFAEKVTMMAGVFVQLHESGEAAKGIQKEWAQAYEEARSVNNTLTQHINEAWKSIGLLREELSLHKQLLVKAKEEQRDGAQLLQQVQQSFADVSNELQLLKEEKKEWQLAHAGALSTSSTQLAGSAAGHVNSANSGKNSAVTCTSEEFCELQVEVEQLRCDVHDRDDKLVRTQQALDNLQQVLDTFTLHKNKDIEERTVGMQMEIDELRGQLVLCEQKLHDSKKEMDMLTMSHRHELAAKNMEIAALHRKHSELRKLLDDTARQLNGDNTIDKRVISHLTLNFIHAFVAQKAEADEMLKVLSNLLNWDEGMQEKAGLLPGPSNPKPGQQQRGHGHVIRGFMRKMWTSSAEKGISRDDYCARGSERSSSRSIAELWVDFLMRESENDSSSNIPPVARSINIAGNEKESDTVFS
;
A
#
# COMPACT_ATOMS: atom_id res chain seq x y z
N MET A 1 -50.86 -44.90 79.16
CA MET A 1 -50.89 -43.55 78.54
C MET A 1 -49.51 -42.99 78.20
N THR A 2 -48.40 -43.61 78.63
CA THR A 2 -47.03 -43.13 78.37
C THR A 2 -46.62 -43.22 76.91
N ALA A 3 -46.78 -44.38 76.24
CA ALA A 3 -46.35 -44.60 74.85
C ALA A 3 -46.76 -43.47 73.87
N LYS A 4 -48.02 -43.00 73.92
CA LYS A 4 -48.52 -41.87 73.09
C LYS A 4 -47.80 -40.52 73.30
N ARG A 5 -46.86 -40.40 74.26
CA ARG A 5 -45.98 -39.23 74.43
C ARG A 5 -44.61 -39.42 73.79
N GLU A 6 -44.14 -40.66 73.66
CA GLU A 6 -42.86 -41.02 73.05
C GLU A 6 -42.96 -40.94 71.52
N ASP A 7 -44.01 -41.54 70.93
CA ASP A 7 -44.36 -41.40 69.50
C ASP A 7 -44.39 -39.91 69.08
N GLY A 8 -45.02 -39.08 69.90
CA GLY A 8 -45.18 -37.65 69.66
C GLY A 8 -43.90 -36.82 69.79
N CYS A 9 -42.80 -37.38 70.30
CA CYS A 9 -41.48 -36.75 70.25
C CYS A 9 -40.70 -37.12 68.99
N SER A 10 -40.70 -38.39 68.56
CA SER A 10 -40.07 -38.80 67.29
C SER A 10 -40.64 -38.00 66.12
N LEU A 11 -41.96 -37.97 66.02
CA LEU A 11 -42.70 -37.27 64.96
C LEU A 11 -42.52 -35.74 64.99
N ARG A 12 -42.01 -35.15 66.08
CA ARG A 12 -41.61 -33.72 66.13
C ARG A 12 -40.19 -33.50 65.64
N GLU A 13 -39.28 -34.41 65.95
CA GLU A 13 -37.88 -34.32 65.53
C GLU A 13 -37.73 -34.60 64.03
N GLU A 14 -38.47 -35.58 63.51
CA GLU A 14 -38.62 -35.84 62.08
C GLU A 14 -39.16 -34.60 61.33
N LEU A 15 -40.17 -33.92 61.88
CA LEU A 15 -40.72 -32.68 61.32
C LEU A 15 -39.74 -31.50 61.38
N ARG A 16 -38.89 -31.45 62.42
CA ARG A 16 -37.80 -30.47 62.53
C ARG A 16 -36.75 -30.70 61.46
N GLN A 17 -36.25 -31.93 61.33
CA GLN A 17 -35.26 -32.31 60.33
C GLN A 17 -35.79 -32.06 58.89
N VAL A 18 -37.02 -32.47 58.58
CA VAL A 18 -37.63 -32.21 57.25
C VAL A 18 -37.82 -30.71 56.98
N SER A 19 -38.05 -29.88 58.00
CA SER A 19 -38.06 -28.42 57.82
C SER A 19 -36.67 -27.86 57.54
N GLU A 20 -35.64 -28.34 58.24
CA GLU A 20 -34.25 -27.92 58.05
C GLU A 20 -33.70 -28.35 56.67
N GLU A 21 -34.01 -29.57 56.23
CA GLU A 21 -33.72 -30.07 54.88
C GLU A 21 -34.44 -29.26 53.79
N ARG A 22 -35.74 -28.96 53.97
CA ARG A 22 -36.52 -28.11 53.05
C ARG A 22 -35.90 -26.72 52.91
N ASP A 23 -35.51 -26.11 54.02
CA ASP A 23 -35.00 -24.74 54.01
C ASP A 23 -33.56 -24.68 53.47
N GLY A 24 -32.74 -25.70 53.71
CA GLY A 24 -31.45 -25.89 53.04
C GLY A 24 -31.58 -26.08 51.52
N LEU A 25 -32.52 -26.92 51.07
CA LEU A 25 -32.83 -27.10 49.64
C LEU A 25 -33.33 -25.79 49.00
N LYS A 26 -34.12 -24.99 49.73
CA LYS A 26 -34.58 -23.68 49.25
C LYS A 26 -33.40 -22.73 49.01
N VAL A 27 -32.45 -22.64 49.95
CA VAL A 27 -31.22 -21.83 49.77
C VAL A 27 -30.40 -22.31 48.57
N GLN A 28 -30.31 -23.61 48.31
CA GLN A 28 -29.66 -24.14 47.10
C GLN A 28 -30.40 -23.76 45.82
N ILE A 29 -31.74 -23.83 45.80
CA ILE A 29 -32.57 -23.43 44.65
C ILE A 29 -32.39 -21.92 44.36
N ASP A 30 -32.40 -21.07 45.38
CA ASP A 30 -32.24 -19.63 45.21
C ASP A 30 -30.81 -19.26 44.76
N MET A 31 -29.78 -19.97 45.26
CA MET A 31 -28.40 -19.85 44.75
C MET A 31 -28.27 -20.27 43.27
N LEU A 32 -28.91 -21.38 42.88
CA LEU A 32 -28.89 -21.87 41.49
C LEU A 32 -29.67 -20.92 40.56
N ARG A 33 -30.75 -20.31 41.03
CA ARG A 33 -31.46 -19.23 40.31
C ARG A 33 -30.56 -18.02 40.08
N GLY A 34 -29.82 -17.57 41.10
CA GLY A 34 -28.85 -16.47 40.96
C GLY A 34 -27.77 -16.77 39.91
N LYS A 35 -27.18 -17.98 39.95
CA LYS A 35 -26.19 -18.42 38.95
C LYS A 35 -26.78 -18.52 37.53
N LEU A 36 -28.04 -18.96 37.41
CA LEU A 36 -28.74 -19.00 36.12
C LEU A 36 -28.97 -17.59 35.56
N VAL A 37 -29.33 -16.60 36.40
CA VAL A 37 -29.47 -15.20 35.96
C VAL A 37 -28.14 -14.66 35.45
N SER A 38 -27.07 -14.74 36.25
CA SER A 38 -25.71 -14.30 35.87
C SER A 38 -25.29 -14.89 34.52
N THR A 39 -25.37 -16.21 34.37
CA THR A 39 -24.99 -16.88 33.11
C THR A 39 -25.90 -16.55 31.92
N THR A 40 -27.16 -16.16 32.14
CA THR A 40 -28.01 -15.61 31.06
C THR A 40 -27.67 -14.16 30.69
N GLU A 41 -27.21 -13.36 31.64
CA GLU A 41 -26.76 -11.97 31.41
C GLU A 41 -25.41 -11.96 30.67
N GLU A 42 -24.43 -12.74 31.14
CA GLU A 42 -23.16 -13.03 30.46
C GLU A 42 -23.39 -13.54 29.01
N SER A 43 -24.37 -14.44 28.83
CA SER A 43 -24.76 -14.97 27.51
C SER A 43 -25.45 -13.92 26.62
N ALA A 44 -26.11 -12.91 27.20
CA ALA A 44 -26.68 -11.80 26.44
C ALA A 44 -25.60 -10.79 26.04
N GLU A 45 -24.62 -10.53 26.91
CA GLU A 45 -23.48 -9.66 26.64
C GLU A 45 -22.55 -10.23 25.56
N MET A 46 -22.17 -11.51 25.65
CA MET A 46 -21.41 -12.20 24.59
C MET A 46 -22.10 -12.14 23.22
N ARG A 47 -23.45 -12.16 23.18
CA ARG A 47 -24.20 -11.98 21.92
C ARG A 47 -24.08 -10.56 21.37
N ARG A 48 -24.23 -9.53 22.21
CA ARG A 48 -24.03 -8.13 21.78
C ARG A 48 -22.61 -7.90 21.24
N LEU A 49 -21.60 -8.45 21.91
CA LEU A 49 -20.20 -8.36 21.46
C LEU A 49 -19.98 -9.06 20.11
N TYR A 50 -20.57 -10.25 19.94
CA TYR A 50 -20.53 -10.97 18.66
C TYR A 50 -21.22 -10.20 17.51
N ASP A 51 -22.38 -9.60 17.79
CA ASP A 51 -23.13 -8.80 16.80
C ASP A 51 -22.32 -7.55 16.37
N VAL A 52 -21.69 -6.85 17.32
CA VAL A 52 -20.77 -5.73 17.03
C VAL A 52 -19.56 -6.18 16.21
N MET A 53 -18.91 -7.28 16.59
CA MET A 53 -17.77 -7.83 15.82
C MET A 53 -18.18 -8.22 14.38
N GLN A 54 -19.41 -8.71 14.17
CA GLN A 54 -19.90 -8.98 12.82
C GLN A 54 -20.18 -7.68 12.04
N GLU A 55 -20.74 -6.64 12.67
CA GLU A 55 -20.92 -5.34 12.01
C GLU A 55 -19.56 -4.76 11.55
N GLU A 56 -18.56 -4.73 12.44
CA GLU A 56 -17.20 -4.28 12.10
C GLU A 56 -16.57 -5.14 10.99
N ARG A 57 -16.74 -6.47 11.03
CA ARG A 57 -16.27 -7.36 9.96
C ARG A 57 -16.92 -7.04 8.61
N THR A 58 -18.22 -6.76 8.55
CA THR A 58 -18.87 -6.35 7.29
C THR A 58 -18.41 -4.97 6.82
N LYS A 59 -18.04 -4.07 7.73
CA LYS A 59 -17.52 -2.73 7.42
C LYS A 59 -16.11 -2.81 6.83
N LEU A 60 -15.21 -3.58 7.45
CA LEU A 60 -13.88 -3.89 6.94
C LEU A 60 -13.95 -4.61 5.58
N SER A 61 -14.85 -5.59 5.43
CA SER A 61 -15.05 -6.28 4.14
C SER A 61 -15.53 -5.34 3.02
N ARG A 62 -16.40 -4.36 3.33
CA ARG A 62 -16.79 -3.31 2.37
C ARG A 62 -15.60 -2.43 1.96
N GLN A 63 -14.83 -1.94 2.93
CA GLN A 63 -13.64 -1.12 2.66
C GLN A 63 -12.56 -1.86 1.85
N TYR A 64 -12.35 -3.15 2.14
CA TYR A 64 -11.47 -4.01 1.36
C TYR A 64 -11.93 -4.15 -0.10
N ASN A 65 -13.22 -4.45 -0.32
CA ASN A 65 -13.79 -4.59 -1.66
C ASN A 65 -13.74 -3.26 -2.45
N GLU A 66 -13.91 -2.12 -1.79
CA GLU A 66 -13.77 -0.79 -2.38
C GLU A 66 -12.31 -0.49 -2.78
N CYS A 67 -11.34 -0.80 -1.92
CA CYS A 67 -9.91 -0.70 -2.24
C CYS A 67 -9.53 -1.61 -3.44
N VAL A 68 -10.02 -2.85 -3.47
CA VAL A 68 -9.82 -3.78 -4.60
C VAL A 68 -10.44 -3.24 -5.90
N ALA A 69 -11.59 -2.55 -5.83
CA ALA A 69 -12.19 -1.89 -7.00
C ALA A 69 -11.34 -0.70 -7.49
N GLN A 70 -10.82 0.12 -6.57
CA GLN A 70 -9.90 1.23 -6.88
C GLN A 70 -8.61 0.72 -7.54
N LEU A 71 -7.98 -0.34 -6.99
CA LEU A 71 -6.79 -0.96 -7.56
C LEU A 71 -7.02 -1.50 -8.98
N ARG A 72 -8.17 -2.15 -9.24
CA ARG A 72 -8.56 -2.60 -10.59
C ARG A 72 -8.74 -1.43 -11.56
N SER A 73 -9.34 -0.33 -11.11
CA SER A 73 -9.49 0.89 -11.92
C SER A 73 -8.12 1.53 -12.25
N LEU A 74 -7.20 1.56 -11.28
CA LEU A 74 -5.84 2.07 -11.47
C LEU A 74 -5.03 1.19 -12.43
N GLN A 75 -5.15 -0.13 -12.31
CA GLN A 75 -4.51 -1.08 -13.22
C GLN A 75 -5.03 -0.91 -14.66
N ALA A 76 -6.34 -0.78 -14.86
CA ALA A 76 -6.93 -0.54 -16.17
C ALA A 76 -6.44 0.79 -16.79
N ALA A 77 -6.31 1.85 -15.98
CA ALA A 77 -5.74 3.13 -16.42
C ALA A 77 -4.24 2.99 -16.81
N HIS A 78 -3.45 2.24 -16.04
CA HIS A 78 -2.05 1.94 -16.40
C HIS A 78 -1.96 1.10 -17.69
N GLU A 79 -2.86 0.14 -17.89
CA GLU A 79 -2.88 -0.68 -19.12
C GLU A 79 -3.26 0.16 -20.34
N ALA A 80 -4.23 1.08 -20.23
CA ALA A 80 -4.55 2.05 -21.28
C ALA A 80 -3.37 3.00 -21.60
N LEU A 81 -2.70 3.56 -20.59
CA LEU A 81 -1.50 4.39 -20.78
C LEU A 81 -0.35 3.62 -21.44
N ARG A 82 -0.21 2.32 -21.15
CA ARG A 82 0.79 1.46 -21.80
C ARG A 82 0.44 1.20 -23.27
N GLU A 83 -0.84 1.07 -23.62
CA GLU A 83 -1.27 0.97 -25.01
C GLU A 83 -1.03 2.28 -25.79
N GLU A 84 -1.32 3.45 -25.21
CA GLU A 84 -0.99 4.72 -25.87
C GLU A 84 0.52 4.91 -26.05
N GLN A 85 1.34 4.59 -25.04
CA GLN A 85 2.80 4.58 -25.18
C GLN A 85 3.25 3.66 -26.33
N GLY A 86 2.74 2.42 -26.40
CA GLY A 86 3.04 1.49 -27.48
C GLY A 86 2.70 2.05 -28.86
N ARG A 87 1.48 2.58 -29.04
CA ARG A 87 1.05 3.22 -30.30
C ARG A 87 1.93 4.40 -30.68
N THR A 88 2.33 5.25 -29.72
CA THR A 88 3.25 6.36 -30.00
C THR A 88 4.67 5.90 -30.36
N GLU A 89 5.20 4.85 -29.72
CA GLU A 89 6.50 4.27 -30.11
C GLU A 89 6.46 3.66 -31.53
N GLU A 90 5.33 3.07 -31.93
CA GLU A 90 5.13 2.53 -33.28
C GLU A 90 4.98 3.66 -34.32
N ASP A 91 4.19 4.70 -34.06
CA ASP A 91 4.12 5.92 -34.87
C ASP A 91 5.50 6.58 -35.04
N TYR A 92 6.30 6.68 -33.96
CA TYR A 92 7.64 7.24 -34.01
C TYR A 92 8.62 6.36 -34.81
N LYS A 93 8.55 5.03 -34.69
CA LYS A 93 9.34 4.11 -35.51
C LYS A 93 8.97 4.23 -36.98
N GLN A 94 7.68 4.22 -37.31
CA GLN A 94 7.21 4.30 -38.69
C GLN A 94 7.69 5.60 -39.36
N ARG A 95 7.62 6.74 -38.66
CA ARG A 95 8.20 8.01 -39.12
C ARG A 95 9.73 7.99 -39.24
N LEU A 96 10.44 7.30 -38.33
CA LEU A 96 11.89 7.15 -38.45
C LEU A 96 12.30 6.29 -39.65
N GLU A 97 11.56 5.22 -39.93
CA GLU A 97 11.80 4.33 -41.08
C GLU A 97 11.45 5.03 -42.39
N GLU A 98 10.35 5.80 -42.45
CA GLU A 98 10.04 6.70 -43.58
C GLU A 98 11.14 7.74 -43.82
N PHE A 99 11.70 8.34 -42.76
CA PHE A 99 12.77 9.34 -42.86
C PHE A 99 14.11 8.72 -43.29
N ALA A 100 14.45 7.54 -42.75
CA ALA A 100 15.64 6.79 -43.13
C ALA A 100 15.59 6.29 -44.59
N ALA A 101 14.40 5.92 -45.08
CA ALA A 101 14.17 5.58 -46.48
C ALA A 101 14.32 6.78 -47.43
N GLN A 102 14.14 8.01 -46.95
CA GLN A 102 14.30 9.25 -47.75
C GLN A 102 15.72 9.82 -47.71
N HIS A 103 16.49 9.59 -46.65
CA HIS A 103 17.83 10.15 -46.49
C HIS A 103 18.91 9.10 -46.21
N SER A 104 19.55 8.62 -47.28
CA SER A 104 20.78 7.82 -47.22
C SER A 104 21.99 8.57 -47.81
N PRO A 105 22.83 9.23 -46.98
CA PRO A 105 24.17 9.66 -47.36
C PRO A 105 25.22 8.73 -46.77
N SER A 106 26.07 8.16 -47.62
CA SER A 106 27.35 7.57 -47.21
C SER A 106 28.43 8.64 -47.27
N LEU A 107 29.25 8.78 -46.22
CA LEU A 107 30.73 8.84 -46.30
C LEU A 107 31.36 9.02 -44.90
N MET A 108 32.66 8.69 -44.79
CA MET A 108 33.50 8.96 -43.63
C MET A 108 34.86 9.53 -44.07
N ALA A 109 35.33 10.60 -43.44
CA ALA A 109 36.74 10.88 -43.16
C ALA A 109 36.89 12.16 -42.29
N PRO A 110 37.65 12.14 -41.18
CA PRO A 110 38.06 13.34 -40.46
C PRO A 110 39.44 13.83 -40.91
N SER A 111 39.68 15.15 -40.85
CA SER A 111 41.00 15.78 -40.99
C SER A 111 41.21 16.86 -39.93
N THR A 112 42.44 16.98 -39.43
CA THR A 112 42.84 17.85 -38.31
C THR A 112 43.79 18.95 -38.76
N GLU A 113 43.78 20.13 -38.11
CA GLU A 113 45.02 20.70 -37.50
C GLU A 113 44.80 21.94 -36.60
N ILE A 114 44.90 21.71 -35.28
CA ILE A 114 45.82 22.36 -34.32
C ILE A 114 45.98 23.90 -34.35
N SER A 115 45.55 24.54 -33.24
CA SER A 115 46.43 25.48 -32.52
C SER A 115 46.02 25.74 -31.07
N SER A 116 44.71 25.79 -30.78
CA SER A 116 44.17 25.85 -29.39
C SER A 116 44.01 24.45 -28.77
N ASP A 117 44.74 23.46 -29.29
CA ASP A 117 44.28 22.08 -29.34
C ASP A 117 44.52 21.29 -28.06
N ASP A 118 45.66 21.44 -27.39
CA ASP A 118 46.04 20.53 -26.27
C ASP A 118 45.11 20.62 -25.05
N GLU A 119 44.58 21.81 -24.74
CA GLU A 119 43.66 21.96 -23.60
C GLU A 119 42.23 21.54 -23.98
N MET A 120 41.82 21.72 -25.24
CA MET A 120 40.56 21.18 -25.73
C MET A 120 40.62 19.66 -25.87
N ARG A 121 41.71 19.09 -26.40
CA ARG A 121 41.97 17.64 -26.45
C ARG A 121 41.90 17.03 -25.06
N LYS A 122 42.59 17.58 -24.06
CA LYS A 122 42.47 17.09 -22.66
C LYS A 122 41.04 17.12 -22.13
N LYS A 123 40.25 18.16 -22.45
CA LYS A 123 38.83 18.24 -22.08
C LYS A 123 37.97 17.24 -22.87
N VAL A 124 38.24 17.02 -24.15
CA VAL A 124 37.58 16.03 -25.01
C VAL A 124 37.92 14.61 -24.56
N ASP A 125 39.17 14.32 -24.21
CA ASP A 125 39.63 13.03 -23.67
C ASP A 125 38.98 12.73 -22.31
N GLU A 126 38.80 13.75 -21.47
CA GLU A 126 38.11 13.64 -20.17
C GLU A 126 36.61 13.41 -20.36
N LEU A 127 35.96 14.18 -21.24
CA LEU A 127 34.55 14.01 -21.59
C LEU A 127 34.30 12.66 -22.28
N SER A 128 35.22 12.18 -23.12
CA SER A 128 35.14 10.86 -23.77
C SER A 128 35.29 9.74 -22.74
N ARG A 129 36.26 9.82 -21.83
CA ARG A 129 36.38 8.85 -20.72
C ARG A 129 35.15 8.87 -19.82
N ARG A 130 34.56 10.04 -19.55
CA ARG A 130 33.31 10.14 -18.77
C ARG A 130 32.10 9.62 -19.55
N LEU A 131 32.06 9.78 -20.87
CA LEU A 131 31.04 9.19 -21.75
C LEU A 131 31.16 7.67 -21.79
N ASP A 132 32.38 7.12 -21.82
CA ASP A 132 32.64 5.67 -21.74
C ASP A 132 32.24 5.09 -20.37
N ASP A 133 32.49 5.81 -19.28
CA ASP A 133 32.03 5.44 -17.93
C ASP A 133 30.49 5.38 -17.89
N LEU A 134 29.82 6.46 -18.31
CA LEU A 134 28.35 6.56 -18.33
C LEU A 134 27.73 5.55 -19.30
N THR A 135 28.41 5.19 -20.39
CA THR A 135 27.97 4.15 -21.32
C THR A 135 28.10 2.76 -20.71
N ARG A 136 29.18 2.47 -19.96
CA ARG A 136 29.33 1.23 -19.18
C ARG A 136 28.28 1.13 -18.07
N GLU A 137 28.04 2.21 -17.34
CA GLU A 137 27.01 2.33 -16.29
C GLU A 137 25.60 2.10 -16.87
N LYS A 138 25.26 2.76 -17.99
CA LYS A 138 24.01 2.53 -18.71
C LYS A 138 23.83 1.08 -19.16
N VAL A 139 24.88 0.44 -19.68
CA VAL A 139 24.85 -0.98 -20.09
C VAL A 139 24.67 -1.91 -18.88
N GLN A 140 25.23 -1.57 -17.71
CA GLN A 140 24.98 -2.32 -16.48
C GLN A 140 23.52 -2.16 -16.01
N LEU A 141 23.01 -0.94 -15.91
CA LEU A 141 21.62 -0.66 -15.50
C LEU A 141 20.58 -1.30 -16.44
N VAL A 142 20.88 -1.38 -17.75
CA VAL A 142 20.03 -2.12 -18.71
C VAL A 142 19.99 -3.62 -18.39
N ARG A 143 21.13 -4.26 -18.08
CA ARG A 143 21.18 -5.69 -17.69
C ARG A 143 20.46 -5.96 -16.38
N GLU A 144 20.61 -5.07 -15.39
CA GLU A 144 19.94 -5.17 -14.09
C GLU A 144 18.41 -5.02 -14.26
N ARG A 145 17.96 -4.06 -15.08
CA ARG A 145 16.55 -3.92 -15.48
C ARG A 145 16.03 -5.15 -16.21
N GLU A 146 16.79 -5.72 -17.14
CA GLU A 146 16.41 -6.94 -17.87
C GLU A 146 16.29 -8.15 -16.94
N HIS A 147 17.19 -8.28 -15.96
CA HIS A 147 17.13 -9.33 -14.95
C HIS A 147 15.89 -9.20 -14.04
N ILE A 148 15.58 -7.98 -13.58
CA ILE A 148 14.36 -7.70 -12.80
C ILE A 148 13.11 -8.02 -13.63
N ILE A 149 13.09 -7.68 -14.93
CA ILE A 149 11.98 -8.03 -15.84
C ILE A 149 11.84 -9.55 -16.02
N GLN A 150 12.94 -10.31 -16.01
CA GLN A 150 12.88 -11.78 -16.02
C GLN A 150 12.28 -12.34 -14.73
N LEU A 151 12.71 -11.85 -13.56
CA LEU A 151 12.18 -12.26 -12.26
C LEU A 151 10.67 -11.97 -12.14
N LEU A 152 10.23 -10.75 -12.50
CA LEU A 152 8.81 -10.38 -12.50
C LEU A 152 7.96 -11.21 -13.48
N ARG A 153 8.53 -11.64 -14.62
CA ARG A 153 7.86 -12.56 -15.54
C ARG A 153 7.72 -13.97 -14.95
N GLN A 154 8.76 -14.46 -14.26
CA GLN A 154 8.72 -15.76 -13.58
C GLN A 154 7.74 -15.74 -12.41
N GLU A 155 7.73 -14.68 -11.60
CA GLU A 155 6.77 -14.51 -10.50
C GLU A 155 5.33 -14.42 -11.02
N LYS A 156 5.08 -13.67 -12.11
CA LYS A 156 3.77 -13.67 -12.78
C LYS A 156 3.37 -15.06 -13.29
N GLN A 157 4.30 -15.84 -13.84
CA GLN A 157 4.02 -17.22 -14.27
C GLN A 157 3.66 -18.13 -13.09
N ASN A 158 4.38 -18.01 -11.96
CA ASN A 158 4.08 -18.75 -10.74
C ASN A 158 2.70 -18.38 -10.17
N LEU A 159 2.35 -17.08 -10.15
CA LEU A 159 1.04 -16.60 -9.69
C LEU A 159 -0.09 -17.07 -10.62
N CYS A 160 0.11 -17.06 -11.94
CA CYS A 160 -0.86 -17.61 -12.89
C CYS A 160 -1.05 -19.13 -12.71
N ALA A 161 0.01 -19.89 -12.41
CA ALA A 161 -0.08 -21.31 -12.13
C ALA A 161 -0.81 -21.60 -10.79
N ALA A 162 -0.53 -20.81 -9.74
CA ALA A 162 -1.22 -20.93 -8.46
C ALA A 162 -2.72 -20.59 -8.56
N LEU A 163 -3.08 -19.57 -9.34
CA LEU A 163 -4.49 -19.24 -9.63
C LEU A 163 -5.17 -20.34 -10.45
N GLN A 164 -4.47 -20.99 -11.38
CA GLN A 164 -4.99 -22.15 -12.10
C GLN A 164 -5.20 -23.36 -11.18
N GLU A 165 -4.32 -23.60 -10.20
CA GLU A 165 -4.50 -24.63 -9.18
C GLU A 165 -5.70 -24.30 -8.25
N GLU A 166 -5.88 -23.03 -7.88
CA GLU A 166 -7.06 -22.57 -7.12
C GLU A 166 -8.36 -22.72 -7.93
N ASP A 167 -8.39 -22.31 -9.20
CA ASP A 167 -9.54 -22.50 -10.09
C ASP A 167 -9.84 -23.98 -10.35
N GLU A 168 -8.82 -24.85 -10.50
CA GLU A 168 -9.02 -26.29 -10.59
C GLU A 168 -9.55 -26.88 -9.28
N MET A 169 -9.06 -26.42 -8.12
CA MET A 169 -9.59 -26.81 -6.81
C MET A 169 -11.03 -26.34 -6.61
N LEU A 170 -11.38 -25.13 -7.02
CA LEU A 170 -12.75 -24.62 -7.01
C LEU A 170 -13.63 -25.43 -7.97
N CYS A 171 -13.21 -25.69 -9.21
CA CYS A 171 -13.93 -26.55 -10.15
C CYS A 171 -14.09 -27.99 -9.62
N ASN A 172 -13.10 -28.53 -8.90
CA ASN A 172 -13.20 -29.84 -8.25
C ASN A 172 -14.17 -29.82 -7.06
N ASN A 173 -14.16 -28.76 -6.24
CA ASN A 173 -15.09 -28.57 -5.13
C ASN A 173 -16.52 -28.32 -5.62
N GLU A 174 -16.72 -27.55 -6.68
CA GLU A 174 -18.01 -27.40 -7.35
C GLU A 174 -18.47 -28.71 -7.98
N ARG A 175 -17.58 -29.49 -8.61
CA ARG A 175 -17.93 -30.82 -9.15
C ARG A 175 -18.28 -31.80 -8.03
N LEU A 176 -17.63 -31.72 -6.87
CA LEU A 176 -17.99 -32.47 -5.66
C LEU A 176 -19.33 -32.00 -5.07
N ALA A 177 -19.57 -30.69 -5.00
CA ALA A 177 -20.84 -30.12 -4.54
C ALA A 177 -22.00 -30.44 -5.50
N MET A 178 -21.78 -30.39 -6.81
CA MET A 178 -22.70 -30.89 -7.84
C MET A 178 -22.90 -32.39 -7.72
N ARG A 179 -21.87 -33.18 -7.35
CA ARG A 179 -22.01 -34.62 -7.11
C ARG A 179 -22.77 -34.92 -5.81
N PHE A 180 -22.58 -34.15 -4.75
CA PHE A 180 -23.36 -34.25 -3.52
C PHE A 180 -24.80 -33.80 -3.73
N ASN A 181 -25.03 -32.69 -4.44
CA ASN A 181 -26.37 -32.23 -4.83
C ASN A 181 -27.02 -33.21 -5.82
N ALA A 182 -26.27 -33.83 -6.72
CA ALA A 182 -26.75 -34.91 -7.58
C ALA A 182 -27.07 -36.17 -6.77
N LEU A 183 -26.30 -36.53 -5.74
CA LEU A 183 -26.61 -37.64 -4.84
C LEU A 183 -27.80 -37.34 -3.92
N ILE A 184 -27.95 -36.09 -3.45
CA ILE A 184 -29.13 -35.62 -2.70
C ILE A 184 -30.35 -35.62 -3.62
N ASN A 185 -30.21 -35.18 -4.86
CA ASN A 185 -31.27 -35.22 -5.87
C ASN A 185 -31.51 -36.65 -6.38
N GLU A 186 -30.53 -37.56 -6.37
CA GLU A 186 -30.73 -38.98 -6.65
C GLU A 186 -31.39 -39.69 -5.47
N LEU A 187 -31.14 -39.29 -4.22
CA LEU A 187 -31.86 -39.81 -3.05
C LEU A 187 -33.28 -39.25 -2.95
N ALA A 188 -33.46 -37.95 -3.22
CA ALA A 188 -34.76 -37.30 -3.33
C ALA A 188 -35.54 -37.89 -4.51
N THR A 189 -34.94 -38.01 -5.71
CA THR A 189 -35.58 -38.67 -6.86
C THR A 189 -35.55 -40.19 -6.80
N LEU A 190 -34.84 -40.87 -5.90
CA LEU A 190 -35.06 -42.30 -5.61
C LEU A 190 -36.24 -42.46 -4.65
N THR A 191 -36.42 -41.54 -3.70
CA THR A 191 -37.62 -41.47 -2.87
C THR A 191 -38.84 -41.13 -3.74
N GLU A 192 -38.71 -40.14 -4.62
CA GLU A 192 -39.73 -39.75 -5.59
C GLU A 192 -39.91 -40.81 -6.67
N ARG A 193 -38.87 -41.48 -7.20
CA ARG A 193 -39.00 -42.66 -8.07
C ARG A 193 -39.46 -43.91 -7.30
N GLN A 194 -39.46 -43.94 -5.97
CA GLN A 194 -40.15 -44.97 -5.17
C GLN A 194 -41.63 -44.60 -4.96
N GLN A 195 -42.01 -43.35 -5.18
CA GLN A 195 -43.40 -42.88 -5.29
C GLN A 195 -43.91 -42.90 -6.75
N LEU A 196 -43.02 -42.71 -7.75
CA LEU A 196 -43.31 -42.67 -9.17
C LEU A 196 -43.09 -44.03 -9.87
N ARG A 197 -42.26 -44.95 -9.37
CA ARG A 197 -42.39 -46.38 -9.77
C ARG A 197 -43.70 -47.01 -9.29
N LYS A 198 -44.49 -46.32 -8.45
CA LYS A 198 -45.89 -46.64 -8.17
C LYS A 198 -46.89 -45.91 -9.10
N HIS A 199 -46.41 -45.12 -10.05
CA HIS A 199 -47.21 -44.10 -10.74
C HIS A 199 -46.87 -43.87 -12.24
N SER A 200 -45.70 -44.32 -12.70
CA SER A 200 -45.10 -44.05 -14.02
C SER A 200 -44.34 -45.27 -14.55
N GLU A 201 -44.97 -46.44 -14.50
CA GLU A 201 -44.70 -47.51 -15.49
C GLU A 201 -45.20 -47.11 -16.90
N GLY A 202 -45.88 -45.96 -17.02
CA GLY A 202 -46.24 -45.35 -18.30
C GLY A 202 -45.22 -44.32 -18.82
N LEU A 203 -44.88 -44.50 -20.10
CA LEU A 203 -44.42 -43.49 -21.09
C LEU A 203 -42.91 -43.17 -21.19
N GLU A 204 -42.46 -42.77 -22.39
CA GLU A 204 -41.07 -42.87 -22.88
C GLU A 204 -40.61 -41.68 -23.81
N LYS A 205 -39.28 -41.56 -24.05
CA LYS A 205 -38.55 -41.26 -25.34
C LYS A 205 -38.41 -39.84 -26.02
N ASN A 206 -37.14 -39.50 -26.39
CA ASN A 206 -36.57 -38.98 -27.70
C ASN A 206 -36.17 -37.48 -28.05
N SER A 207 -35.06 -37.33 -28.84
CA SER A 207 -34.66 -36.31 -29.91
C SER A 207 -34.12 -34.85 -29.63
N GLU A 208 -33.47 -34.04 -30.55
CA GLU A 208 -32.29 -34.08 -31.53
C GLU A 208 -32.31 -32.87 -32.59
N VAL A 209 -31.33 -32.36 -33.42
CA VAL A 209 -29.82 -32.07 -33.42
C VAL A 209 -29.29 -31.28 -34.73
N VAL A 210 -28.06 -30.64 -34.78
CA VAL A 210 -27.20 -30.09 -35.95
C VAL A 210 -27.55 -28.71 -36.67
N GLY A 211 -26.74 -27.85 -37.40
CA GLY A 211 -25.25 -27.59 -37.64
C GLY A 211 -24.81 -26.80 -38.98
N MET A 212 -23.55 -26.24 -39.11
CA MET A 212 -22.71 -25.77 -40.32
C MET A 212 -22.93 -24.39 -41.09
N GLU A 213 -22.09 -23.75 -41.98
CA GLU A 213 -20.59 -23.55 -42.27
C GLU A 213 -20.21 -22.61 -43.55
N GLY A 214 -18.97 -22.04 -43.75
CA GLY A 214 -18.42 -21.31 -45.00
C GLY A 214 -17.46 -20.05 -44.79
N ALA A 215 -16.81 -19.24 -45.71
CA ALA A 215 -16.16 -19.20 -47.10
C ALA A 215 -15.64 -17.72 -47.49
N GLU A 216 -14.82 -17.22 -48.49
CA GLU A 216 -13.61 -17.59 -49.37
C GLU A 216 -13.00 -16.39 -50.28
N SER A 217 -11.73 -16.43 -50.83
CA SER A 217 -11.02 -15.72 -52.03
C SER A 217 -10.64 -14.17 -52.13
N ALA A 218 -9.80 -13.54 -53.06
CA ALA A 218 -8.56 -13.82 -53.91
C ALA A 218 -7.96 -12.61 -54.82
N ALA A 219 -6.75 -12.72 -55.49
CA ALA A 219 -6.10 -11.95 -56.68
C ALA A 219 -5.29 -10.57 -56.53
N ALA A 220 -4.50 -9.89 -57.46
CA ALA A 220 -3.52 -10.06 -58.64
C ALA A 220 -3.02 -8.63 -59.25
N ALA A 221 -2.07 -8.26 -60.19
CA ALA A 221 -0.74 -8.67 -60.86
C ALA A 221 -0.12 -7.58 -61.91
N MET A 222 1.10 -7.74 -62.58
CA MET A 222 1.78 -7.01 -63.79
C MET A 222 2.90 -5.89 -63.59
N TYR A 223 3.82 -5.30 -64.46
CA TYR A 223 4.67 -5.45 -65.75
C TYR A 223 5.81 -4.30 -65.87
N GLY A 224 6.79 -3.95 -66.79
CA GLY A 224 7.39 -4.22 -68.19
C GLY A 224 8.68 -3.33 -68.62
N SER A 225 9.30 -3.36 -69.86
CA SER A 225 10.60 -2.64 -70.34
C SER A 225 10.85 -2.53 -71.93
N GLY A 226 11.89 -2.02 -72.70
CA GLY A 226 13.29 -1.35 -72.64
C GLY A 226 14.10 -1.14 -74.03
N LEU A 227 15.39 -0.62 -74.09
CA LEU A 227 16.50 -0.58 -75.21
C LEU A 227 16.64 0.58 -76.32
N GLU A 228 17.71 0.89 -77.17
CA GLU A 228 19.25 0.88 -77.27
C GLU A 228 19.95 1.46 -78.64
N ALA A 229 21.27 1.90 -78.71
CA ALA A 229 22.39 1.69 -79.77
C ALA A 229 23.10 2.72 -80.81
N ARG A 230 24.48 2.62 -81.04
CA ARG A 230 25.49 2.87 -82.23
C ARG A 230 26.09 4.27 -82.75
N MET A 231 27.09 4.47 -83.71
CA MET A 231 28.60 4.14 -83.96
C MET A 231 29.36 4.80 -85.24
N GLU A 232 30.75 4.91 -85.30
CA GLU A 232 31.86 5.07 -86.39
C GLU A 232 32.13 6.34 -87.36
N GLU A 233 33.22 6.68 -88.17
CA GLU A 233 34.61 6.21 -88.65
C GLU A 233 35.71 7.31 -89.18
N TYR A 234 36.64 7.15 -90.22
CA TYR A 234 38.01 7.85 -90.45
C TYR A 234 38.62 8.27 -91.91
N ARG A 235 39.53 9.33 -91.99
CA ARG A 235 40.85 9.65 -92.75
C ARG A 235 41.17 9.86 -94.31
N ARG A 236 42.12 10.82 -94.64
CA ARG A 236 43.36 10.84 -95.58
C ARG A 236 43.65 11.99 -96.64
N ASP A 237 44.85 11.98 -97.30
CA ASP A 237 45.71 13.12 -97.83
C ASP A 237 46.15 13.15 -99.35
N PRO A 238 46.84 14.21 -99.89
CA PRO A 238 47.06 14.50 -101.35
C PRO A 238 48.53 14.69 -101.89
N GLU A 239 48.68 14.92 -103.22
CA GLU A 239 49.90 15.29 -104.00
C GLU A 239 49.54 15.96 -105.37
N VAL A 240 50.38 16.56 -106.24
CA VAL A 240 51.61 17.43 -106.19
C VAL A 240 51.97 17.89 -107.65
N ALA A 241 52.50 19.12 -107.90
CA ALA A 241 53.09 19.54 -109.20
C ALA A 241 53.99 20.81 -109.14
N LEU A 242 55.11 20.85 -109.89
CA LEU A 242 56.10 21.96 -109.98
C LEU A 242 56.63 22.14 -111.41
N GLY A 243 57.07 23.35 -111.81
CA GLY A 243 57.56 23.63 -113.18
C GLY A 243 58.36 24.93 -113.38
N ASP A 244 57.67 26.09 -113.46
CA ASP A 244 58.25 27.40 -113.89
C ASP A 244 59.18 28.10 -112.88
N LEU A 245 59.86 27.35 -112.01
CA LEU A 245 60.53 27.89 -110.82
C LEU A 245 62.02 28.23 -111.02
N ALA A 246 62.64 27.87 -112.14
CA ALA A 246 64.08 28.06 -112.36
C ALA A 246 64.49 29.51 -112.70
N GLY A 247 63.74 30.21 -113.55
CA GLY A 247 64.07 31.60 -113.94
C GLY A 247 63.81 32.60 -112.82
N LYS A 248 62.66 32.44 -112.13
CA LYS A 248 62.32 33.22 -110.93
C LYS A 248 63.27 32.95 -109.77
N LEU A 249 64.01 31.83 -109.77
CA LEU A 249 64.87 31.42 -108.66
C LEU A 249 65.95 32.45 -108.32
N SER A 250 66.55 33.11 -109.31
CA SER A 250 67.72 33.99 -109.09
C SER A 250 67.34 35.39 -108.63
N GLU A 251 66.29 35.98 -109.20
CA GLU A 251 65.74 37.26 -108.74
C GLU A 251 64.99 37.07 -107.40
N ALA A 252 64.36 35.91 -107.21
CA ALA A 252 63.94 35.48 -105.89
C ALA A 252 65.13 35.24 -104.94
N GLN A 253 66.33 34.83 -105.37
CA GLN A 253 67.42 34.51 -104.43
C GLN A 253 67.95 35.72 -103.65
N GLU A 254 68.04 36.91 -104.26
CA GLU A 254 68.47 38.11 -103.51
C GLU A 254 67.31 38.75 -102.74
N LEU A 255 66.07 38.69 -103.26
CA LEU A 255 64.87 39.00 -102.47
C LEU A 255 64.67 38.02 -101.31
N ILE A 256 65.07 36.75 -101.48
CA ILE A 256 65.13 35.73 -100.43
C ILE A 256 66.24 36.11 -99.47
N ARG A 257 67.44 36.50 -99.89
CA ARG A 257 68.51 36.90 -98.96
C ARG A 257 68.09 38.09 -98.08
N GLN A 258 67.49 39.13 -98.65
CA GLN A 258 66.97 40.28 -97.88
C GLN A 258 65.76 39.87 -97.02
N SER A 259 64.83 39.11 -97.59
CA SER A 259 63.71 38.53 -96.85
C SER A 259 64.14 37.48 -95.82
N ASP A 260 65.36 36.93 -95.87
CA ASP A 260 65.91 35.96 -94.94
C ASP A 260 66.69 36.66 -93.83
N GLU A 261 67.24 37.86 -94.07
CA GLU A 261 67.73 38.78 -93.05
C GLU A 261 66.55 39.42 -92.28
N GLU A 262 65.50 39.83 -92.99
CA GLU A 262 64.24 40.27 -92.38
C GLU A 262 63.52 39.10 -91.68
N LYS A 263 63.42 37.91 -92.28
CA LYS A 263 62.94 36.71 -91.58
C LYS A 263 63.84 36.35 -90.41
N ALA A 264 65.16 36.53 -90.44
CA ALA A 264 66.01 36.23 -89.28
C ALA A 264 65.72 37.19 -88.12
N CYS A 265 65.48 38.48 -88.41
CA CYS A 265 65.02 39.45 -87.41
C CYS A 265 63.62 39.10 -86.90
N LEU A 266 62.65 38.87 -87.80
CA LEU A 266 61.28 38.49 -87.47
C LEU A 266 61.18 37.10 -86.82
N LEU A 267 62.10 36.17 -87.06
CA LEU A 267 62.21 34.88 -86.38
C LEU A 267 62.86 35.04 -85.01
N SER A 268 63.81 35.95 -84.83
CA SER A 268 64.35 36.30 -83.50
C SER A 268 63.30 37.03 -82.65
N GLU A 269 62.50 37.90 -83.25
CA GLU A 269 61.38 38.58 -82.60
C GLU A 269 60.21 37.62 -82.35
N LYS A 270 59.86 36.78 -83.33
CA LYS A 270 58.90 35.67 -83.15
C LYS A 270 59.35 34.71 -82.06
N LEU A 271 60.62 34.31 -82.00
CA LEU A 271 61.13 33.45 -80.92
C LEU A 271 60.99 34.14 -79.55
N LYS A 272 61.33 35.43 -79.42
CA LYS A 272 61.09 36.19 -78.18
C LYS A 272 59.60 36.29 -77.84
N LEU A 273 58.73 36.43 -78.85
CA LEU A 273 57.28 36.47 -78.66
C LEU A 273 56.70 35.08 -78.35
N GLU A 274 57.27 34.00 -78.86
CA GLU A 274 56.93 32.61 -78.53
C GLU A 274 57.42 32.25 -77.11
N ASP A 275 58.64 32.63 -76.74
CA ASP A 275 59.16 32.53 -75.37
C ASP A 275 58.27 33.30 -74.39
N LEU A 276 57.89 34.54 -74.73
CA LEU A 276 56.97 35.35 -73.92
C LEU A 276 55.55 34.79 -73.91
N LEU A 277 55.05 34.25 -75.03
CA LEU A 277 53.73 33.64 -75.11
C LEU A 277 53.70 32.38 -74.25
N SER A 278 54.62 31.43 -74.42
CA SER A 278 54.67 30.21 -73.60
C SER A 278 54.95 30.50 -72.13
N ASN A 279 55.75 31.51 -71.80
CA ASN A 279 55.88 31.97 -70.41
C ASN A 279 54.54 32.57 -69.91
N SER A 280 53.80 33.32 -70.73
CA SER A 280 52.46 33.82 -70.36
C SER A 280 51.43 32.69 -70.23
N GLU A 281 51.50 31.65 -71.07
CA GLU A 281 50.65 30.46 -71.02
C GLU A 281 50.92 29.64 -69.76
N VAL A 282 52.19 29.47 -69.35
CA VAL A 282 52.57 28.85 -68.07
C VAL A 282 52.09 29.70 -66.88
N ASN A 283 52.17 31.03 -66.95
CA ASN A 283 51.61 31.90 -65.92
C ASN A 283 50.07 31.84 -65.87
N VAL A 284 49.38 31.76 -67.01
CA VAL A 284 47.91 31.57 -67.07
C VAL A 284 47.51 30.19 -66.56
N ALA A 285 48.24 29.13 -66.90
CA ALA A 285 48.00 27.77 -66.43
C ALA A 285 48.17 27.68 -64.91
N THR A 286 49.28 28.20 -64.35
CA THR A 286 49.52 28.19 -62.89
C THR A 286 48.61 29.14 -62.12
N LEU A 287 48.07 30.19 -62.74
CA LEU A 287 47.00 31.01 -62.17
C LEU A 287 45.63 30.32 -62.22
N SER A 288 45.35 29.55 -63.28
CA SER A 288 44.13 28.73 -63.43
C SER A 288 44.12 27.57 -62.43
N GLU A 289 45.26 26.90 -62.24
CA GLU A 289 45.47 25.88 -61.21
C GLU A 289 45.20 26.46 -59.80
N LYS A 290 45.85 27.58 -59.45
CA LYS A 290 45.62 28.29 -58.16
C LYS A 290 44.21 28.89 -58.02
N LEU A 291 43.49 29.08 -59.11
CA LEU A 291 42.08 29.48 -59.08
C LEU A 291 41.20 28.26 -58.78
N ASN A 292 41.45 27.12 -59.44
CA ASN A 292 40.76 25.85 -59.18
C ASN A 292 40.99 25.35 -57.76
N GLU A 293 42.22 25.42 -57.22
CA GLU A 293 42.53 25.13 -55.81
C GLU A 293 41.67 25.99 -54.86
N LYS A 294 41.51 27.29 -55.18
CA LYS A 294 40.69 28.20 -54.38
C LYS A 294 39.20 27.97 -54.54
N CYS A 295 38.72 27.59 -55.72
CA CYS A 295 37.33 27.17 -55.92
C CYS A 295 37.04 25.93 -55.08
N LEU A 296 37.88 24.89 -55.15
CA LEU A 296 37.74 23.68 -54.33
C LEU A 296 37.78 23.98 -52.81
N LEU A 297 38.61 24.95 -52.37
CA LEU A 297 38.61 25.41 -50.98
C LEU A 297 37.33 26.18 -50.61
N VAL A 298 36.77 26.98 -51.52
CA VAL A 298 35.48 27.67 -51.31
C VAL A 298 34.32 26.68 -51.29
N ASP A 299 34.32 25.67 -52.17
CA ASP A 299 33.29 24.63 -52.23
C ASP A 299 33.31 23.78 -50.96
N THR A 300 34.49 23.34 -50.51
CA THR A 300 34.63 22.58 -49.25
C THR A 300 34.27 23.40 -48.01
N LEU A 301 34.64 24.68 -47.95
CA LEU A 301 34.20 25.58 -46.87
C LEU A 301 32.70 25.89 -46.91
N THR A 302 32.08 25.91 -48.10
CA THR A 302 30.63 26.12 -48.25
C THR A 302 29.87 24.87 -47.82
N ASN A 303 30.30 23.68 -48.23
CA ASN A 303 29.74 22.40 -47.79
C ASN A 303 29.85 22.26 -46.26
N GLY A 304 31.04 22.51 -45.68
CA GLY A 304 31.24 22.44 -44.23
C GLY A 304 30.44 23.48 -43.44
N ARG A 305 30.20 24.68 -44.01
CA ARG A 305 29.25 25.66 -43.43
C ARG A 305 27.83 25.10 -43.43
N ASP A 306 27.40 24.51 -44.53
CA ASP A 306 26.02 24.06 -44.70
C ASP A 306 25.74 22.81 -43.86
N GLU A 307 26.70 21.88 -43.76
CA GLU A 307 26.73 20.78 -42.77
C GLU A 307 26.58 21.30 -41.34
N LEU A 308 27.36 22.33 -40.95
CA LEU A 308 27.24 22.95 -39.62
C LEU A 308 25.88 23.63 -39.40
N THR A 309 25.23 24.17 -40.44
CA THR A 309 23.85 24.68 -40.29
C THR A 309 22.84 23.56 -40.07
N VAL A 310 23.00 22.40 -40.73
CA VAL A 310 22.15 21.22 -40.54
C VAL A 310 22.35 20.63 -39.14
N GLU A 311 23.58 20.52 -38.65
CA GLU A 311 23.85 20.08 -37.27
C GLU A 311 23.27 21.06 -36.23
N ASN A 312 23.40 22.37 -36.45
CA ASN A 312 22.83 23.39 -35.55
C ASN A 312 21.28 23.32 -35.53
N MET A 313 20.62 23.15 -36.68
CA MET A 313 19.17 22.91 -36.73
C MET A 313 18.77 21.64 -35.97
N LYS A 314 19.53 20.55 -36.13
CA LYS A 314 19.31 19.28 -35.41
C LYS A 314 19.51 19.41 -33.89
N LEU A 315 20.49 20.20 -33.45
CA LEU A 315 20.70 20.52 -32.03
C LEU A 315 19.56 21.39 -31.46
N GLN A 316 19.07 22.37 -32.21
CA GLN A 316 17.88 23.15 -31.82
C GLN A 316 16.62 22.28 -31.72
N GLN A 317 16.40 21.37 -32.67
CA GLN A 317 15.29 20.41 -32.63
C GLN A 317 15.38 19.48 -31.41
N LEU A 318 16.56 18.93 -31.12
CA LEU A 318 16.79 18.11 -29.93
C LEU A 318 16.59 18.90 -28.62
N HIS A 319 16.98 20.18 -28.59
CA HIS A 319 16.74 21.04 -27.43
C HIS A 319 15.24 21.29 -27.20
N GLN A 320 14.47 21.58 -28.26
CA GLN A 320 13.01 21.75 -28.18
C GLN A 320 12.30 20.46 -27.75
N GLN A 321 12.73 19.30 -28.26
CA GLN A 321 12.22 18.00 -27.81
C GLN A 321 12.51 17.77 -26.31
N LEU A 322 13.71 18.11 -25.85
CA LEU A 322 14.09 17.97 -24.44
C LEU A 322 13.32 18.94 -23.53
N GLU A 323 13.13 20.19 -23.95
CA GLU A 323 12.24 21.15 -23.27
C GLU A 323 10.81 20.61 -23.14
N GLN A 324 10.25 20.05 -24.22
CA GLN A 324 8.89 19.53 -24.25
C GLN A 324 8.74 18.27 -23.37
N ILE A 325 9.74 17.38 -23.35
CA ILE A 325 9.76 16.21 -22.46
C ILE A 325 9.79 16.64 -20.98
N VAL A 326 10.63 17.63 -20.62
CA VAL A 326 10.67 18.14 -19.24
C VAL A 326 9.39 18.87 -18.86
N ALA A 327 8.81 19.67 -19.76
CA ALA A 327 7.53 20.33 -19.53
C ALA A 327 6.37 19.33 -19.34
N ASN A 328 6.32 18.27 -20.16
CA ASN A 328 5.35 17.19 -20.01
C ASN A 328 5.56 16.43 -18.69
N ALA A 329 6.80 16.17 -18.28
CA ALA A 329 7.11 15.49 -17.02
C ALA A 329 6.66 16.30 -15.79
N LEU A 330 6.81 17.63 -15.83
CA LEU A 330 6.30 18.54 -14.79
C LEU A 330 4.77 18.60 -14.77
N ALA A 331 4.12 18.66 -15.94
CA ALA A 331 2.67 18.64 -16.05
C ALA A 331 2.07 17.31 -15.55
N CYS A 332 2.69 16.17 -15.84
CA CYS A 332 2.29 14.86 -15.30
C CYS A 332 2.52 14.70 -13.79
N ALA A 333 3.18 15.66 -13.13
CA ALA A 333 3.36 15.73 -11.69
C ALA A 333 2.45 16.78 -11.02
N ASP A 334 1.44 17.30 -11.74
CA ASP A 334 0.53 18.39 -11.32
C ASP A 334 1.26 19.67 -10.83
N ILE A 335 2.47 19.92 -11.34
CA ILE A 335 3.25 21.12 -11.01
C ILE A 335 3.01 22.18 -12.06
N GLU A 336 2.35 23.27 -11.65
CA GLU A 336 2.14 24.47 -12.44
C GLU A 336 3.49 25.13 -12.79
N VAL A 337 4.05 24.76 -13.94
CA VAL A 337 5.17 25.47 -14.56
C VAL A 337 4.73 26.94 -14.76
N PRO A 338 5.48 27.94 -14.24
CA PRO A 338 5.08 29.34 -14.34
C PRO A 338 4.80 29.75 -15.79
N SER A 339 3.52 29.97 -16.10
CA SER A 339 3.06 30.42 -17.41
C SER A 339 3.67 31.80 -17.73
N PRO A 340 4.13 32.07 -18.97
CA PRO A 340 4.85 33.30 -19.35
C PRO A 340 3.92 34.52 -19.44
N ALA A 341 3.25 34.86 -18.34
CA ALA A 341 2.13 35.78 -18.31
C ALA A 341 2.49 37.23 -17.94
N TYR A 342 3.73 37.49 -17.45
CA TYR A 342 4.12 38.82 -16.93
C TYR A 342 5.56 39.29 -17.22
N GLU A 343 6.51 38.39 -17.53
CA GLU A 343 7.85 38.77 -18.02
C GLU A 343 8.22 37.87 -19.22
N ASP A 344 8.96 38.42 -20.19
CA ASP A 344 9.18 37.84 -21.54
C ASP A 344 10.14 36.63 -21.56
N THR A 345 10.49 36.11 -20.39
CA THR A 345 11.17 34.84 -20.19
C THR A 345 10.30 33.95 -19.31
N GLY A 346 9.49 33.09 -19.94
CA GLY A 346 8.94 31.92 -19.25
C GLY A 346 10.05 31.03 -18.72
N ALA A 347 9.77 30.26 -17.66
CA ALA A 347 10.75 29.48 -16.91
C ALA A 347 11.78 28.80 -17.84
N SER A 348 13.06 29.15 -17.67
CA SER A 348 14.13 28.69 -18.54
C SER A 348 14.30 27.17 -18.47
N PHE A 349 14.95 26.56 -19.48
CA PHE A 349 15.24 25.13 -19.44
C PHE A 349 15.98 24.70 -18.16
N ALA A 350 16.89 25.54 -17.65
CA ALA A 350 17.60 25.30 -16.39
C ALA A 350 16.64 25.31 -15.18
N GLU A 351 15.68 26.23 -15.13
CA GLU A 351 14.67 26.28 -14.06
C GLU A 351 13.68 25.11 -14.17
N LYS A 352 13.23 24.75 -15.39
CA LYS A 352 12.41 23.55 -15.64
C LYS A 352 13.12 22.28 -15.15
N VAL A 353 14.40 22.10 -15.48
CA VAL A 353 15.21 20.97 -15.00
C VAL A 353 15.42 21.01 -13.48
N THR A 354 15.59 22.20 -12.89
CA THR A 354 15.73 22.36 -11.42
C THR A 354 14.43 22.02 -10.69
N MET A 355 13.28 22.47 -11.20
CA MET A 355 11.97 22.05 -10.71
C MET A 355 11.81 20.53 -10.82
N MET A 356 12.12 19.95 -11.99
CA MET A 356 12.03 18.50 -12.23
C MET A 356 12.90 17.69 -11.25
N ALA A 357 14.12 18.15 -10.95
CA ALA A 357 14.98 17.54 -9.94
C ALA A 357 14.37 17.62 -8.53
N GLY A 358 13.72 18.74 -8.19
CA GLY A 358 12.93 18.87 -6.96
C GLY A 358 11.79 17.84 -6.86
N VAL A 359 11.05 17.63 -7.96
CA VAL A 359 10.01 16.58 -8.02
C VAL A 359 10.60 15.20 -7.78
N PHE A 360 11.74 14.88 -8.41
CA PHE A 360 12.40 13.59 -8.21
C PHE A 360 12.85 13.37 -6.76
N VAL A 361 13.32 14.41 -6.06
CA VAL A 361 13.63 14.33 -4.62
C VAL A 361 12.35 14.09 -3.80
N GLN A 362 11.29 14.86 -4.03
CA GLN A 362 10.01 14.70 -3.32
C GLN A 362 9.34 13.33 -3.58
N LEU A 363 9.40 12.82 -4.81
CA LEU A 363 8.93 11.47 -5.17
C LEU A 363 9.79 10.38 -4.53
N HIS A 364 11.11 10.60 -4.40
CA HIS A 364 12.00 9.67 -3.70
C HIS A 364 11.71 9.64 -2.19
N GLU A 365 11.55 10.81 -1.55
CA GLU A 365 11.23 10.94 -0.12
C GLU A 365 9.86 10.33 0.21
N SER A 366 8.83 10.63 -0.59
CA SER A 366 7.51 9.98 -0.43
C SER A 366 7.54 8.48 -0.74
N GLY A 367 8.41 8.03 -1.66
CA GLY A 367 8.67 6.61 -1.91
C GLY A 367 9.33 5.89 -0.73
N GLU A 368 10.29 6.52 -0.04
CA GLU A 368 10.87 5.98 1.20
C GLU A 368 9.86 6.01 2.37
N ALA A 369 9.05 7.06 2.48
CA ALA A 369 7.96 7.11 3.46
C ALA A 369 6.93 5.99 3.22
N ALA A 370 6.55 5.73 1.96
CA ALA A 370 5.67 4.63 1.59
C ALA A 370 6.28 3.25 1.91
N LYS A 371 7.58 3.05 1.69
CA LYS A 371 8.31 1.84 2.12
C LYS A 371 8.37 1.72 3.65
N GLY A 372 8.41 2.84 4.38
CA GLY A 372 8.28 2.87 5.85
C GLY A 372 6.93 2.32 6.29
N ILE A 373 5.84 2.94 5.81
CA ILE A 373 4.47 2.51 6.10
C ILE A 373 4.24 1.05 5.68
N GLN A 374 4.79 0.60 4.54
CA GLN A 374 4.69 -0.80 4.12
C GLN A 374 5.37 -1.77 5.09
N LYS A 375 6.50 -1.40 5.70
CA LYS A 375 7.17 -2.20 6.75
C LYS A 375 6.36 -2.22 8.04
N GLU A 376 5.81 -1.08 8.45
CA GLU A 376 4.93 -0.97 9.63
C GLU A 376 3.67 -1.84 9.48
N TRP A 377 3.04 -1.83 8.30
CA TRP A 377 1.90 -2.69 7.98
C TRP A 377 2.28 -4.18 7.97
N ALA A 378 3.45 -4.53 7.42
CA ALA A 378 3.93 -5.91 7.43
C ALA A 378 4.24 -6.40 8.87
N GLN A 379 4.82 -5.54 9.71
CA GLN A 379 5.04 -5.82 11.12
C GLN A 379 3.72 -6.00 11.88
N ALA A 380 2.79 -5.05 11.75
CA ALA A 380 1.48 -5.12 12.40
C ALA A 380 0.66 -6.36 11.97
N TYR A 381 0.79 -6.78 10.71
CA TYR A 381 0.18 -8.02 10.22
C TYR A 381 0.78 -9.27 10.89
N GLU A 382 2.10 -9.37 10.99
CA GLU A 382 2.75 -10.54 11.60
C GLU A 382 2.60 -10.54 13.15
N GLU A 383 2.54 -9.37 13.79
CA GLU A 383 2.12 -9.22 15.19
C GLU A 383 0.68 -9.74 15.40
N ALA A 384 -0.29 -9.27 14.59
CA ALA A 384 -1.67 -9.76 14.66
C ALA A 384 -1.78 -11.27 14.36
N ARG A 385 -0.94 -11.80 13.46
CA ARG A 385 -0.84 -13.23 13.18
C ARG A 385 -0.30 -14.01 14.37
N SER A 386 0.70 -13.47 15.07
CA SER A 386 1.25 -14.08 16.29
C SER A 386 0.20 -14.16 17.41
N VAL A 387 -0.60 -13.11 17.60
CA VAL A 387 -1.71 -13.06 18.56
C VAL A 387 -2.83 -14.03 18.16
N ASN A 388 -3.13 -14.19 16.87
CA ASN A 388 -4.10 -15.17 16.39
C ASN A 388 -3.61 -16.62 16.65
N ASN A 389 -2.31 -16.88 16.49
CA ASN A 389 -1.70 -18.17 16.80
C ASN A 389 -1.78 -18.50 18.30
N THR A 390 -1.46 -17.56 19.20
CA THR A 390 -1.55 -17.79 20.66
C THR A 390 -3.01 -17.91 21.13
N LEU A 391 -3.93 -17.10 20.62
CA LEU A 391 -5.36 -17.25 20.87
C LEU A 391 -5.88 -18.62 20.40
N THR A 392 -5.45 -19.08 19.22
CA THR A 392 -5.77 -20.41 18.71
C THR A 392 -5.19 -21.52 19.60
N GLN A 393 -3.99 -21.35 20.14
CA GLN A 393 -3.42 -22.28 21.12
C GLN A 393 -4.27 -22.34 22.40
N HIS A 394 -4.59 -21.19 23.00
CA HIS A 394 -5.40 -21.14 24.23
C HIS A 394 -6.82 -21.70 24.03
N ILE A 395 -7.44 -21.48 22.87
CA ILE A 395 -8.73 -22.10 22.51
C ILE A 395 -8.59 -23.63 22.48
N ASN A 396 -7.52 -24.16 21.88
CA ASN A 396 -7.25 -25.61 21.85
C ASN A 396 -6.94 -26.19 23.24
N GLU A 397 -6.27 -25.44 24.11
CA GLU A 397 -6.01 -25.82 25.50
C GLU A 397 -7.29 -25.82 26.36
N ALA A 398 -8.13 -24.80 26.21
CA ALA A 398 -9.45 -24.74 26.83
C ALA A 398 -10.35 -25.90 26.36
N TRP A 399 -10.36 -26.25 25.07
CA TRP A 399 -11.09 -27.42 24.57
C TRP A 399 -10.58 -28.75 25.17
N LYS A 400 -9.27 -28.92 25.34
CA LYS A 400 -8.70 -30.09 26.03
C LYS A 400 -9.14 -30.15 27.50
N SER A 401 -9.08 -29.03 28.21
CA SER A 401 -9.54 -28.92 29.61
C SER A 401 -11.04 -29.25 29.75
N ILE A 402 -11.87 -28.70 28.86
CA ILE A 402 -13.31 -29.01 28.78
C ILE A 402 -13.54 -30.51 28.48
N GLY A 403 -12.66 -31.16 27.71
CA GLY A 403 -12.66 -32.61 27.50
C GLY A 403 -12.43 -33.37 28.81
N LEU A 404 -11.32 -33.11 29.50
CA LEU A 404 -10.97 -33.77 30.76
C LEU A 404 -12.05 -33.57 31.83
N LEU A 405 -12.57 -32.35 32.01
CA LEU A 405 -13.65 -32.04 32.95
C LEU A 405 -14.95 -32.81 32.64
N ARG A 406 -15.22 -33.14 31.37
CA ARG A 406 -16.37 -34.00 31.00
C ARG A 406 -16.12 -35.48 31.34
N GLU A 407 -14.88 -35.94 31.22
CA GLU A 407 -14.48 -37.31 31.60
C GLU A 407 -14.53 -37.48 33.13
N GLU A 408 -13.95 -36.55 33.90
CA GLU A 408 -14.03 -36.51 35.36
C GLU A 408 -15.49 -36.46 35.86
N LEU A 409 -16.32 -35.60 35.26
CA LEU A 409 -17.75 -35.50 35.59
C LEU A 409 -18.54 -36.77 35.19
N SER A 410 -18.08 -37.52 34.20
CA SER A 410 -18.62 -38.85 33.87
C SER A 410 -18.24 -39.89 34.92
N LEU A 411 -16.96 -39.94 35.32
CA LEU A 411 -16.46 -40.82 36.38
C LEU A 411 -17.15 -40.53 37.72
N HIS A 412 -17.29 -39.26 38.11
CA HIS A 412 -18.04 -38.89 39.33
C HIS A 412 -19.51 -39.31 39.27
N LYS A 413 -20.17 -39.27 38.11
CA LYS A 413 -21.53 -39.81 37.95
C LYS A 413 -21.58 -41.33 38.14
N GLN A 414 -20.61 -42.07 37.59
CA GLN A 414 -20.53 -43.52 37.77
C GLN A 414 -20.29 -43.90 39.24
N LEU A 415 -19.35 -43.21 39.91
CA LEU A 415 -19.07 -43.40 41.34
C LEU A 415 -20.28 -43.05 42.21
N LEU A 416 -21.03 -41.99 41.87
CA LEU A 416 -22.27 -41.63 42.57
C LEU A 416 -23.38 -42.68 42.41
N VAL A 417 -23.49 -43.33 41.24
CA VAL A 417 -24.43 -44.45 41.03
C VAL A 417 -24.02 -45.64 41.89
N LYS A 418 -22.75 -46.06 41.83
CA LYS A 418 -22.22 -47.18 42.62
C LYS A 418 -22.38 -46.96 44.13
N ALA A 419 -22.10 -45.76 44.63
CA ALA A 419 -22.31 -45.42 46.05
C ALA A 419 -23.80 -45.46 46.47
N LYS A 420 -24.73 -45.14 45.56
CA LYS A 420 -26.18 -45.26 45.80
C LYS A 420 -26.67 -46.71 45.75
N GLU A 421 -26.04 -47.55 44.95
CA GLU A 421 -26.29 -49.00 44.94
C GLU A 421 -25.80 -49.63 46.26
N GLU A 422 -24.56 -49.33 46.67
CA GLU A 422 -24.00 -49.77 47.96
C GLU A 422 -24.82 -49.28 49.16
N GLN A 423 -25.30 -48.02 49.14
CA GLN A 423 -26.22 -47.49 50.16
C GLN A 423 -27.55 -48.26 50.20
N ARG A 424 -28.10 -48.62 49.02
CA ARG A 424 -29.37 -49.34 48.89
C ARG A 424 -29.25 -50.79 49.36
N ASP A 425 -28.12 -51.44 49.09
CA ASP A 425 -27.84 -52.80 49.54
C ASP A 425 -27.56 -52.85 51.05
N GLY A 426 -26.83 -51.86 51.58
CA GLY A 426 -26.69 -51.67 53.03
C GLY A 426 -28.03 -51.44 53.74
N ALA A 427 -28.95 -50.66 53.15
CA ALA A 427 -30.29 -50.47 53.69
C ALA A 427 -31.14 -51.77 53.67
N GLN A 428 -31.05 -52.57 52.60
CA GLN A 428 -31.70 -53.88 52.53
C GLN A 428 -31.15 -54.85 53.57
N LEU A 429 -29.83 -54.90 53.76
CA LEU A 429 -29.19 -55.73 54.78
C LEU A 429 -29.62 -55.32 56.19
N LEU A 430 -29.69 -54.01 56.47
CA LEU A 430 -30.15 -53.49 57.76
C LEU A 430 -31.62 -53.87 58.01
N GLN A 431 -32.48 -53.81 56.98
CA GLN A 431 -33.87 -54.28 57.08
C GLN A 431 -33.96 -55.79 57.37
N GLN A 432 -33.12 -56.61 56.73
CA GLN A 432 -33.06 -58.06 57.00
C GLN A 432 -32.60 -58.36 58.44
N VAL A 433 -31.63 -57.59 58.97
CA VAL A 433 -31.16 -57.72 60.36
C VAL A 433 -32.21 -57.25 61.37
N GLN A 434 -32.95 -56.18 61.07
CA GLN A 434 -34.09 -55.77 61.89
C GLN A 434 -35.19 -56.84 61.93
N GLN A 435 -35.47 -57.48 60.79
CA GLN A 435 -36.50 -58.53 60.73
C GLN A 435 -36.07 -59.81 61.46
N SER A 436 -34.84 -60.29 61.28
CA SER A 436 -34.35 -61.45 62.04
C SER A 436 -34.22 -61.19 63.55
N PHE A 437 -33.91 -59.95 63.95
CA PHE A 437 -33.98 -59.55 65.37
C PHE A 437 -35.41 -59.57 65.91
N ALA A 438 -36.40 -59.13 65.12
CA ALA A 438 -37.81 -59.23 65.50
C ALA A 438 -38.26 -60.69 65.64
N ASP A 439 -37.86 -61.57 64.71
CA ASP A 439 -38.16 -63.01 64.76
C ASP A 439 -37.56 -63.68 66.02
N VAL A 440 -36.27 -63.42 66.32
CA VAL A 440 -35.61 -63.89 67.55
C VAL A 440 -36.26 -63.30 68.82
N SER A 441 -36.72 -62.05 68.78
CA SER A 441 -37.45 -61.43 69.90
C SER A 441 -38.81 -62.10 70.13
N ASN A 442 -39.51 -62.49 69.06
CA ASN A 442 -40.77 -63.24 69.12
C ASN A 442 -40.55 -64.65 69.66
N GLU A 443 -39.52 -65.37 69.20
CA GLU A 443 -39.12 -66.69 69.71
C GLU A 443 -38.76 -66.61 71.21
N LEU A 444 -37.97 -65.61 71.62
CA LEU A 444 -37.66 -65.35 73.03
C LEU A 444 -38.89 -64.95 73.87
N GLN A 445 -39.98 -64.47 73.26
CA GLN A 445 -41.24 -64.26 73.98
C GLN A 445 -42.04 -65.57 74.10
N LEU A 446 -42.14 -66.36 73.04
CA LEU A 446 -42.77 -67.69 73.08
C LEU A 446 -42.09 -68.58 74.13
N LEU A 447 -40.76 -68.63 74.16
CA LEU A 447 -39.98 -69.38 75.17
C LEU A 447 -40.19 -68.84 76.61
N LYS A 448 -40.49 -67.54 76.79
CA LYS A 448 -40.88 -66.98 78.10
C LYS A 448 -42.31 -67.32 78.49
N GLU A 449 -43.19 -67.57 77.52
CA GLU A 449 -44.58 -67.96 77.74
C GLU A 449 -44.66 -69.45 78.05
N GLU A 450 -44.02 -70.32 77.24
CA GLU A 450 -43.86 -71.75 77.52
C GLU A 450 -43.19 -71.98 78.89
N LYS A 451 -42.15 -71.21 79.24
CA LYS A 451 -41.51 -71.29 80.56
C LYS A 451 -42.47 -70.94 81.71
N LYS A 452 -43.42 -70.01 81.53
CA LYS A 452 -44.45 -69.73 82.54
C LYS A 452 -45.43 -70.90 82.65
N GLU A 453 -45.83 -71.50 81.54
CA GLU A 453 -46.70 -72.68 81.52
C GLU A 453 -46.04 -73.87 82.25
N TRP A 454 -44.78 -74.17 81.95
CA TRP A 454 -43.98 -75.15 82.70
C TRP A 454 -43.89 -74.84 84.20
N GLN A 455 -43.64 -73.57 84.57
CA GLN A 455 -43.58 -73.16 85.98
C GLN A 455 -44.93 -73.30 86.69
N LEU A 456 -46.05 -72.96 86.02
CA LEU A 456 -47.41 -73.15 86.57
C LEU A 456 -47.76 -74.63 86.71
N ALA A 457 -47.41 -75.46 85.73
CA ALA A 457 -47.61 -76.91 85.78
C ALA A 457 -46.81 -77.55 86.94
N HIS A 458 -45.54 -77.16 87.12
CA HIS A 458 -44.71 -77.68 88.22
C HIS A 458 -45.17 -77.19 89.60
N ALA A 459 -45.56 -75.91 89.72
CA ALA A 459 -46.13 -75.37 90.96
C ALA A 459 -47.45 -76.07 91.34
N GLY A 460 -48.29 -76.41 90.36
CA GLY A 460 -49.51 -77.20 90.56
C GLY A 460 -49.22 -78.63 91.03
N ALA A 461 -48.23 -79.31 90.43
CA ALA A 461 -47.88 -80.69 90.75
C ALA A 461 -47.19 -80.85 92.12
N LEU A 462 -46.32 -79.91 92.51
CA LEU A 462 -45.60 -79.95 93.78
C LEU A 462 -46.47 -79.56 94.98
N SER A 463 -47.50 -78.72 94.78
CA SER A 463 -48.39 -78.26 95.87
C SER A 463 -49.38 -79.31 96.38
N THR A 464 -49.51 -80.45 95.70
CA THR A 464 -50.43 -81.55 96.08
C THR A 464 -49.71 -82.83 96.52
N SER A 465 -48.38 -82.88 96.42
CA SER A 465 -47.62 -84.14 96.36
C SER A 465 -46.48 -84.26 97.39
N SER A 466 -46.49 -83.48 98.48
CA SER A 466 -45.45 -83.58 99.51
C SER A 466 -45.93 -83.27 100.94
N THR A 467 -46.69 -84.19 101.54
CA THR A 467 -46.84 -84.28 103.00
C THR A 467 -47.03 -85.75 103.38
N GLN A 468 -46.22 -86.27 104.31
CA GLN A 468 -46.02 -87.72 104.56
C GLN A 468 -45.33 -88.40 103.36
N LEU A 469 -44.21 -89.11 103.49
CA LEU A 469 -43.72 -89.95 104.60
C LEU A 469 -42.26 -89.65 104.98
N ALA A 470 -41.89 -89.97 106.22
CA ALA A 470 -40.51 -89.97 106.72
C ALA A 470 -40.09 -91.40 107.10
N GLY A 471 -38.80 -91.76 106.98
CA GLY A 471 -38.31 -93.00 107.58
C GLY A 471 -37.01 -93.63 107.05
N SER A 472 -35.89 -93.27 107.69
CA SER A 472 -34.91 -94.22 108.26
C SER A 472 -34.00 -95.12 107.38
N ALA A 473 -32.69 -94.80 107.48
CA ALA A 473 -31.56 -95.72 107.75
C ALA A 473 -30.90 -96.62 106.68
N ALA A 474 -29.55 -96.61 106.78
CA ALA A 474 -28.51 -97.64 106.55
C ALA A 474 -28.78 -98.92 105.71
N GLY A 475 -27.79 -99.47 104.98
CA GLY A 475 -26.38 -99.08 104.82
C GLY A 475 -25.47 -100.31 104.58
N HIS A 476 -24.15 -100.09 104.38
CA HIS A 476 -23.11 -101.13 104.14
C HIS A 476 -23.24 -101.92 102.80
N VAL A 477 -22.21 -102.57 102.23
CA VAL A 477 -20.75 -102.29 102.03
C VAL A 477 -20.17 -103.41 101.12
N ASN A 478 -18.89 -103.31 100.71
CA ASN A 478 -18.08 -104.30 99.98
C ASN A 478 -18.37 -104.47 98.47
N SER A 479 -17.40 -104.86 97.63
CA SER A 479 -15.92 -104.76 97.70
C SER A 479 -15.31 -105.12 96.33
N ALA A 480 -14.05 -104.72 96.11
CA ALA A 480 -13.18 -105.12 95.01
C ALA A 480 -13.59 -104.60 93.59
N ASN A 481 -12.70 -104.57 92.58
CA ASN A 481 -11.31 -105.00 92.57
C ASN A 481 -10.41 -104.15 91.64
N SER A 482 -9.09 -104.25 91.85
CA SER A 482 -7.99 -104.16 90.87
C SER A 482 -8.23 -103.36 89.57
N GLY A 483 -7.77 -102.10 89.54
CA GLY A 483 -7.66 -101.30 88.30
C GLY A 483 -6.77 -100.05 88.38
N LYS A 484 -6.15 -99.79 89.54
CA LYS A 484 -5.29 -98.61 89.75
C LYS A 484 -3.87 -98.93 89.28
N ASN A 485 -3.49 -98.33 88.15
CA ASN A 485 -2.12 -97.89 87.77
C ASN A 485 -2.06 -97.39 86.30
N SER A 486 -3.04 -97.73 85.45
CA SER A 486 -3.13 -97.23 84.06
C SER A 486 -4.04 -95.99 83.91
N ALA A 487 -5.08 -95.85 84.74
CA ALA A 487 -5.94 -94.64 84.68
C ALA A 487 -5.20 -93.36 85.10
N VAL A 488 -4.16 -93.45 85.94
CA VAL A 488 -3.36 -92.29 86.38
C VAL A 488 -2.35 -91.85 85.33
N THR A 489 -1.83 -92.77 84.50
CA THR A 489 -1.02 -92.39 83.34
C THR A 489 -1.89 -91.76 82.27
N CYS A 490 -3.06 -92.35 81.95
CA CYS A 490 -4.05 -91.79 81.02
C CYS A 490 -4.39 -90.31 81.34
N THR A 491 -4.83 -90.02 82.58
CA THR A 491 -5.13 -88.63 82.99
C THR A 491 -3.90 -87.73 83.14
N SER A 492 -2.69 -88.28 83.20
CA SER A 492 -1.44 -87.50 83.21
C SER A 492 -0.91 -87.23 81.80
N GLU A 493 -1.17 -88.13 80.86
CA GLU A 493 -0.89 -87.98 79.44
C GLU A 493 -1.85 -86.95 78.84
N GLU A 494 -3.16 -87.07 79.13
CA GLU A 494 -4.18 -86.04 78.84
C GLU A 494 -3.80 -84.66 79.42
N PHE A 495 -3.29 -84.59 80.66
CA PHE A 495 -2.86 -83.33 81.27
C PHE A 495 -1.59 -82.75 80.61
N CYS A 496 -0.63 -83.60 80.23
CA CYS A 496 0.54 -83.18 79.47
C CYS A 496 0.19 -82.69 78.06
N GLU A 497 -0.73 -83.36 77.36
CA GLU A 497 -1.24 -82.92 76.05
C GLU A 497 -1.96 -81.58 76.16
N LEU A 498 -2.85 -81.41 77.14
CA LEU A 498 -3.51 -80.12 77.42
C LEU A 498 -2.51 -79.03 77.83
N GLN A 499 -1.43 -79.36 78.55
CA GLN A 499 -0.39 -78.38 78.87
C GLN A 499 0.38 -77.95 77.59
N VAL A 500 0.73 -78.91 76.72
CA VAL A 500 1.37 -78.60 75.43
C VAL A 500 0.44 -77.80 74.52
N GLU A 501 -0.86 -78.08 74.50
CA GLU A 501 -1.85 -77.28 73.78
C GLU A 501 -1.95 -75.86 74.35
N VAL A 502 -1.97 -75.69 75.68
CA VAL A 502 -1.97 -74.36 76.33
C VAL A 502 -0.67 -73.59 76.05
N GLU A 503 0.48 -74.27 75.99
CA GLU A 503 1.76 -73.64 75.63
C GLU A 503 1.81 -73.27 74.13
N GLN A 504 1.29 -74.13 73.24
CA GLN A 504 1.14 -73.80 71.82
C GLN A 504 0.17 -72.64 71.60
N LEU A 505 -0.99 -72.61 72.27
CA LEU A 505 -1.95 -71.51 72.18
C LEU A 505 -1.37 -70.19 72.72
N ARG A 506 -0.49 -70.23 73.72
CA ARG A 506 0.25 -69.04 74.18
C ARG A 506 1.25 -68.56 73.13
N CYS A 507 1.96 -69.47 72.48
CA CYS A 507 2.82 -69.14 71.33
C CYS A 507 1.98 -68.52 70.20
N ASP A 508 0.89 -69.16 69.76
CA ASP A 508 0.00 -68.69 68.68
C ASP A 508 -0.65 -67.32 68.96
N VAL A 509 -0.95 -67.01 70.24
CA VAL A 509 -1.43 -65.69 70.66
C VAL A 509 -0.31 -64.66 70.60
N HIS A 510 0.88 -64.96 71.15
CA HIS A 510 2.02 -64.06 71.07
C HIS A 510 2.41 -63.78 69.62
N ASP A 511 2.45 -64.82 68.78
CA ASP A 511 2.72 -64.75 67.34
C ASP A 511 1.64 -63.97 66.58
N ARG A 512 0.43 -63.80 67.14
CA ARG A 512 -0.63 -62.92 66.61
C ARG A 512 -0.47 -61.48 67.07
N ASP A 513 -0.20 -61.23 68.34
CA ASP A 513 0.09 -59.89 68.86
C ASP A 513 1.30 -59.27 68.13
N ASP A 514 2.34 -60.08 67.92
CA ASP A 514 3.57 -59.71 67.23
C ASP A 514 3.34 -59.46 65.73
N LYS A 515 2.32 -60.10 65.11
CA LYS A 515 1.86 -59.76 63.76
C LYS A 515 1.01 -58.48 63.75
N LEU A 516 0.15 -58.28 64.76
CA LEU A 516 -0.69 -57.09 64.92
C LEU A 516 0.17 -55.83 65.06
N VAL A 517 1.21 -55.86 65.90
CA VAL A 517 2.17 -54.76 66.07
C VAL A 517 2.89 -54.45 64.74
N ARG A 518 3.31 -55.46 63.97
CA ARG A 518 3.91 -55.24 62.64
C ARG A 518 2.92 -54.62 61.65
N THR A 519 1.66 -55.05 61.66
CA THR A 519 0.63 -54.43 60.79
C THR A 519 0.28 -53.00 61.21
N GLN A 520 0.30 -52.69 62.51
CA GLN A 520 0.11 -51.32 62.99
C GLN A 520 1.27 -50.43 62.54
N GLN A 521 2.52 -50.85 62.74
CA GLN A 521 3.69 -50.12 62.26
C GLN A 521 3.69 -49.93 60.74
N ALA A 522 3.22 -50.92 59.97
CA ALA A 522 3.07 -50.78 58.52
C ALA A 522 1.99 -49.75 58.14
N LEU A 523 0.88 -49.70 58.89
CA LEU A 523 -0.20 -48.71 58.71
C LEU A 523 0.27 -47.30 59.09
N ASP A 524 0.97 -47.15 60.22
CA ASP A 524 1.54 -45.88 60.68
C ASP A 524 2.55 -45.31 59.66
N ASN A 525 3.42 -46.16 59.11
CA ASN A 525 4.35 -45.80 58.04
C ASN A 525 3.63 -45.40 56.74
N LEU A 526 2.57 -46.12 56.36
CA LEU A 526 1.75 -45.77 55.19
C LEU A 526 1.01 -44.44 55.39
N GLN A 527 0.49 -44.18 56.59
CA GLN A 527 -0.11 -42.89 56.94
C GLN A 527 0.92 -41.76 56.84
N GLN A 528 2.13 -41.94 57.37
CA GLN A 528 3.21 -40.95 57.24
C GLN A 528 3.59 -40.66 55.78
N VAL A 529 3.62 -41.68 54.92
CA VAL A 529 3.83 -41.50 53.47
C VAL A 529 2.66 -40.78 52.81
N LEU A 530 1.42 -41.07 53.21
CA LEU A 530 0.22 -40.38 52.71
C LEU A 530 0.19 -38.90 53.13
N ASP A 531 0.49 -38.60 54.39
CA ASP A 531 0.54 -37.25 54.96
C ASP A 531 1.63 -36.42 54.29
N THR A 532 2.83 -36.99 54.14
CA THR A 532 3.94 -36.30 53.46
C THR A 532 3.69 -36.13 51.97
N PHE A 533 3.08 -37.09 51.28
CA PHE A 533 2.65 -36.92 49.89
C PHE A 533 1.59 -35.82 49.74
N THR A 534 0.59 -35.79 50.62
CA THR A 534 -0.48 -34.78 50.64
C THR A 534 0.09 -33.39 50.91
N LEU A 535 1.01 -33.25 51.87
CA LEU A 535 1.71 -32.00 52.16
C LEU A 535 2.50 -31.47 50.95
N HIS A 536 3.26 -32.34 50.27
CA HIS A 536 3.96 -31.96 49.04
C HIS A 536 2.98 -31.59 47.92
N LYS A 537 1.87 -32.31 47.76
CA LYS A 537 0.87 -32.00 46.71
C LYS A 537 0.15 -30.67 46.96
N ASN A 538 -0.19 -30.36 48.20
CA ASN A 538 -0.74 -29.05 48.56
C ASN A 538 0.28 -27.95 48.26
N LYS A 539 1.56 -28.15 48.62
CA LYS A 539 2.64 -27.21 48.29
C LYS A 539 2.85 -27.03 46.79
N ASP A 540 2.86 -28.11 46.00
CA ASP A 540 2.97 -28.05 44.53
C ASP A 540 1.83 -27.21 43.91
N ILE A 541 0.62 -27.31 44.48
CA ILE A 541 -0.57 -26.56 44.05
C ILE A 541 -0.47 -25.10 44.48
N GLU A 542 -0.04 -24.82 45.70
CA GLU A 542 0.20 -23.45 46.21
C GLU A 542 1.27 -22.72 45.38
N GLU A 543 2.44 -23.33 45.15
CA GLU A 543 3.52 -22.74 44.35
C GLU A 543 3.07 -22.45 42.90
N ARG A 544 2.29 -23.37 42.28
CA ARG A 544 1.70 -23.13 40.96
C ARG A 544 0.64 -22.03 40.95
N THR A 545 -0.20 -21.97 41.99
CA THR A 545 -1.27 -20.98 42.08
C THR A 545 -0.69 -19.57 42.27
N VAL A 546 0.38 -19.44 43.07
CA VAL A 546 1.14 -18.19 43.20
C VAL A 546 1.82 -17.82 41.86
N GLY A 547 2.44 -18.78 41.17
CA GLY A 547 3.05 -18.55 39.85
C GLY A 547 2.04 -18.04 38.80
N MET A 548 0.90 -18.71 38.67
CA MET A 548 -0.18 -18.28 37.76
C MET A 548 -0.78 -16.93 38.17
N GLN A 549 -0.89 -16.63 39.46
CA GLN A 549 -1.37 -15.32 39.92
C GLN A 549 -0.39 -14.20 39.55
N MET A 550 0.93 -14.43 39.66
CA MET A 550 1.95 -13.49 39.21
C MET A 550 1.90 -13.26 37.68
N GLU A 551 1.72 -14.32 36.89
CA GLU A 551 1.55 -14.22 35.43
C GLU A 551 0.29 -13.43 35.05
N ILE A 552 -0.84 -13.68 35.72
CA ILE A 552 -2.09 -12.92 35.55
C ILE A 552 -1.89 -11.43 35.86
N ASP A 553 -1.17 -11.10 36.94
CA ASP A 553 -0.93 -9.70 37.32
C ASP A 553 0.12 -9.00 36.44
N GLU A 554 1.08 -9.73 35.87
CA GLU A 554 1.96 -9.21 34.82
C GLU A 554 1.16 -8.90 33.55
N LEU A 555 0.34 -9.84 33.06
CA LEU A 555 -0.50 -9.65 31.87
C LEU A 555 -1.50 -8.50 32.04
N ARG A 556 -2.04 -8.31 33.25
CA ARG A 556 -2.84 -7.12 33.60
C ARG A 556 -2.02 -5.82 33.49
N GLY A 557 -0.77 -5.83 33.97
CA GLY A 557 0.15 -4.69 33.83
C GLY A 557 0.46 -4.36 32.37
N GLN A 558 0.70 -5.38 31.54
CA GLN A 558 0.90 -5.22 30.10
C GLN A 558 -0.35 -4.67 29.40
N LEU A 559 -1.54 -5.15 29.77
CA LEU A 559 -2.83 -4.68 29.22
C LEU A 559 -3.07 -3.20 29.53
N VAL A 560 -2.86 -2.75 30.77
CA VAL A 560 -3.01 -1.33 31.16
C VAL A 560 -2.03 -0.43 30.39
N LEU A 561 -0.80 -0.88 30.13
CA LEU A 561 0.17 -0.14 29.31
C LEU A 561 -0.26 -0.04 27.84
N CYS A 562 -0.93 -1.06 27.29
CA CYS A 562 -1.49 -1.03 25.95
C CYS A 562 -2.73 -0.14 25.85
N GLU A 563 -3.63 -0.18 26.83
CA GLU A 563 -4.78 0.73 26.94
C GLU A 563 -4.33 2.19 27.02
N GLN A 564 -3.29 2.49 27.81
CA GLN A 564 -2.72 3.84 27.90
C GLN A 564 -2.16 4.31 26.55
N LYS A 565 -1.34 3.48 25.87
CA LYS A 565 -0.80 3.81 24.53
C LYS A 565 -1.91 4.09 23.52
N LEU A 566 -2.99 3.30 23.53
CA LEU A 566 -4.15 3.49 22.67
C LEU A 566 -4.89 4.79 22.99
N HIS A 567 -5.01 5.15 24.27
CA HIS A 567 -5.61 6.41 24.70
C HIS A 567 -4.78 7.64 24.25
N ASP A 568 -3.46 7.59 24.44
CA ASP A 568 -2.55 8.67 24.04
C ASP A 568 -2.51 8.82 22.50
N SER A 569 -2.41 7.72 21.74
CA SER A 569 -2.48 7.74 20.27
C SER A 569 -3.82 8.27 19.74
N LYS A 570 -4.95 7.89 20.37
CA LYS A 570 -6.27 8.44 20.02
C LYS A 570 -6.31 9.96 20.23
N LYS A 571 -5.78 10.44 21.35
CA LYS A 571 -5.70 11.86 21.68
C LYS A 571 -4.82 12.63 20.69
N GLU A 572 -3.73 12.03 20.19
CA GLU A 572 -2.92 12.59 19.11
C GLU A 572 -3.70 12.68 17.78
N MET A 573 -4.46 11.63 17.40
CA MET A 573 -5.34 11.68 16.23
C MET A 573 -6.45 12.74 16.36
N ASP A 574 -7.05 12.89 17.54
CA ASP A 574 -8.05 13.92 17.81
C ASP A 574 -7.45 15.35 17.68
N MET A 575 -6.23 15.57 18.20
CA MET A 575 -5.51 16.84 18.03
C MET A 575 -5.16 17.12 16.56
N LEU A 576 -4.64 16.13 15.82
CA LEU A 576 -4.33 16.27 14.39
C LEU A 576 -5.59 16.57 13.56
N THR A 577 -6.68 15.87 13.85
CA THR A 577 -7.99 16.09 13.20
C THR A 577 -8.52 17.50 13.46
N MET A 578 -8.34 18.03 14.68
CA MET A 578 -8.69 19.43 14.99
C MET A 578 -7.78 20.43 14.27
N SER A 579 -6.48 20.14 14.15
CA SER A 579 -5.54 20.96 13.38
C SER A 579 -5.97 21.07 11.90
N HIS A 580 -6.22 19.93 11.24
CA HIS A 580 -6.68 19.91 9.84
C HIS A 580 -8.04 20.62 9.66
N ARG A 581 -8.96 20.52 10.63
CA ARG A 581 -10.22 21.29 10.61
C ARG A 581 -9.99 22.80 10.68
N HIS A 582 -9.04 23.25 11.50
CA HIS A 582 -8.68 24.67 11.59
C HIS A 582 -7.99 25.18 10.31
N GLU A 583 -7.11 24.39 9.71
CA GLU A 583 -6.46 24.73 8.43
C GLU A 583 -7.48 24.80 7.28
N LEU A 584 -8.36 23.81 7.15
CA LEU A 584 -9.45 23.82 6.17
C LEU A 584 -10.39 25.02 6.39
N ALA A 585 -10.68 25.40 7.64
CA ALA A 585 -11.46 26.60 7.93
C ALA A 585 -10.74 27.88 7.47
N ALA A 586 -9.43 28.00 7.72
CA ALA A 586 -8.62 29.14 7.27
C ALA A 586 -8.54 29.22 5.73
N LYS A 587 -8.31 28.09 5.04
CA LYS A 587 -8.29 28.02 3.57
C LYS A 587 -9.64 28.36 2.95
N ASN A 588 -10.75 27.93 3.55
CA ASN A 588 -12.09 28.35 3.13
C ASN A 588 -12.34 29.86 3.31
N MET A 589 -11.79 30.50 4.36
CA MET A 589 -11.84 31.95 4.51
C MET A 589 -10.98 32.69 3.46
N GLU A 590 -9.83 32.13 3.09
CA GLU A 590 -8.95 32.65 2.03
C GLU A 590 -9.66 32.61 0.66
N ILE A 591 -10.24 31.46 0.29
CA ILE A 591 -11.04 31.30 -0.94
C ILE A 591 -12.22 32.29 -0.96
N ALA A 592 -12.95 32.42 0.16
CA ALA A 592 -14.04 33.38 0.27
C ALA A 592 -13.59 34.85 0.12
N ALA A 593 -12.36 35.19 0.56
CA ALA A 593 -11.78 36.51 0.36
C ALA A 593 -11.38 36.75 -1.11
N LEU A 594 -10.80 35.75 -1.79
CA LEU A 594 -10.49 35.82 -3.22
C LEU A 594 -11.76 35.99 -4.08
N HIS A 595 -12.84 35.26 -3.74
CA HIS A 595 -14.13 35.40 -4.43
C HIS A 595 -14.73 36.81 -4.30
N ARG A 596 -14.56 37.49 -3.14
CA ARG A 596 -14.98 38.89 -2.97
C ARG A 596 -14.17 39.83 -3.87
N LYS A 597 -12.83 39.75 -3.83
CA LYS A 597 -11.93 40.55 -4.69
C LYS A 597 -12.26 40.38 -6.17
N HIS A 598 -12.54 39.15 -6.62
CA HIS A 598 -12.91 38.89 -8.01
C HIS A 598 -14.28 39.50 -8.40
N SER A 599 -15.24 39.52 -7.47
CA SER A 599 -16.52 40.22 -7.66
C SER A 599 -16.35 41.75 -7.71
N GLU A 600 -15.47 42.30 -6.89
CA GLU A 600 -15.12 43.73 -6.88
C GLU A 600 -14.44 44.15 -8.20
N LEU A 601 -13.47 43.36 -8.69
CA LEU A 601 -12.81 43.58 -9.98
C LEU A 601 -13.79 43.55 -11.16
N ARG A 602 -14.72 42.57 -11.19
CA ARG A 602 -15.79 42.52 -12.20
C ARG A 602 -16.65 43.79 -12.18
N LYS A 603 -17.03 44.25 -11.00
CA LYS A 603 -17.84 45.48 -10.86
C LYS A 603 -17.08 46.72 -11.36
N LEU A 604 -15.80 46.85 -11.01
CA LEU A 604 -14.96 47.96 -11.50
C LEU A 604 -14.81 47.92 -13.03
N LEU A 605 -14.70 46.73 -13.62
CA LEU A 605 -14.68 46.55 -15.07
C LEU A 605 -16.01 46.96 -15.72
N ASP A 606 -17.15 46.54 -15.16
CA ASP A 606 -18.49 46.93 -15.62
C ASP A 606 -18.73 48.45 -15.52
N ASP A 607 -18.34 49.07 -14.40
CA ASP A 607 -18.48 50.51 -14.18
C ASP A 607 -17.57 51.31 -15.14
N THR A 608 -16.35 50.84 -15.41
CA THR A 608 -15.45 51.44 -16.43
C THR A 608 -16.00 51.27 -17.84
N ALA A 609 -16.52 50.08 -18.18
CA ALA A 609 -17.13 49.78 -19.47
C ALA A 609 -18.42 50.61 -19.72
N ARG A 610 -19.10 51.06 -18.65
CA ARG A 610 -20.23 52.00 -18.70
C ARG A 610 -19.77 53.44 -18.96
N GLN A 611 -18.70 53.90 -18.32
CA GLN A 611 -18.13 55.24 -18.54
C GLN A 611 -17.67 55.41 -20.00
N LEU A 612 -17.07 54.36 -20.59
CA LEU A 612 -16.62 54.31 -21.99
C LEU A 612 -17.75 54.13 -23.03
N ASN A 613 -18.99 54.53 -22.72
CA ASN A 613 -20.12 54.54 -23.67
C ASN A 613 -20.66 55.96 -23.96
N GLY A 614 -20.00 57.03 -23.50
CA GLY A 614 -20.46 58.41 -23.70
C GLY A 614 -20.09 59.01 -25.07
N ASP A 615 -21.09 59.12 -25.95
CA ASP A 615 -21.23 60.12 -27.03
C ASP A 615 -19.95 60.67 -27.73
N ASN A 616 -19.17 59.79 -28.36
CA ASN A 616 -18.31 60.18 -29.47
C ASN A 616 -18.32 59.12 -30.58
N THR A 617 -18.65 59.53 -31.80
CA THR A 617 -19.02 58.63 -32.90
C THR A 617 -17.83 58.12 -33.71
N ILE A 618 -16.85 57.54 -33.03
CA ILE A 618 -15.86 56.65 -33.65
C ILE A 618 -16.39 55.24 -33.43
N ASP A 619 -16.49 54.42 -34.48
CA ASP A 619 -17.12 53.10 -34.37
C ASP A 619 -16.38 52.25 -33.33
N LYS A 620 -17.07 51.98 -32.20
CA LYS A 620 -16.49 51.28 -31.04
C LYS A 620 -15.92 49.92 -31.43
N ARG A 621 -16.49 49.26 -32.44
CA ARG A 621 -15.98 47.99 -32.96
C ARG A 621 -14.63 48.15 -33.66
N VAL A 622 -14.41 49.27 -34.36
CA VAL A 622 -13.13 49.59 -35.03
C VAL A 622 -12.06 49.95 -33.99
N ILE A 623 -12.35 50.80 -33.01
CA ILE A 623 -11.39 51.09 -31.92
C ILE A 623 -11.07 49.80 -31.15
N SER A 624 -12.06 49.04 -30.69
CA SER A 624 -11.81 47.81 -29.93
C SER A 624 -11.03 46.77 -30.74
N HIS A 625 -11.30 46.60 -32.03
CA HIS A 625 -10.56 45.66 -32.86
C HIS A 625 -9.13 46.16 -33.16
N LEU A 626 -8.92 47.46 -33.41
CA LEU A 626 -7.58 48.02 -33.62
C LEU A 626 -6.76 48.02 -32.33
N THR A 627 -7.37 48.25 -31.17
CA THR A 627 -6.74 48.13 -29.85
C THR A 627 -6.40 46.68 -29.52
N LEU A 628 -7.29 45.73 -29.81
CA LEU A 628 -7.03 44.29 -29.66
C LEU A 628 -5.89 43.84 -30.58
N ASN A 629 -5.88 44.29 -31.83
CA ASN A 629 -4.81 44.00 -32.78
C ASN A 629 -3.49 44.64 -32.35
N PHE A 630 -3.51 45.87 -31.82
CA PHE A 630 -2.34 46.51 -31.22
C PHE A 630 -1.82 45.72 -30.02
N ILE A 631 -2.69 45.26 -29.10
CA ILE A 631 -2.29 44.42 -27.96
C ILE A 631 -1.65 43.12 -28.44
N HIS A 632 -2.25 42.42 -29.42
CA HIS A 632 -1.64 41.21 -29.99
C HIS A 632 -0.33 41.47 -30.74
N ALA A 633 -0.22 42.59 -31.47
CA ALA A 633 1.01 42.98 -32.17
C ALA A 633 2.13 43.41 -31.20
N PHE A 634 1.78 44.06 -30.09
CA PHE A 634 2.68 44.49 -29.03
C PHE A 634 3.19 43.30 -28.20
N VAL A 635 2.30 42.39 -27.79
CA VAL A 635 2.66 41.12 -27.13
C VAL A 635 3.52 40.24 -28.06
N ALA A 636 3.33 40.32 -29.38
CA ALA A 636 4.18 39.67 -30.37
C ALA A 636 5.38 40.52 -30.86
N GLN A 637 5.67 41.64 -30.18
CA GLN A 637 6.80 42.58 -30.44
C GLN A 637 6.97 43.00 -31.91
N LYS A 638 5.87 43.11 -32.66
CA LYS A 638 5.90 43.50 -34.07
C LYS A 638 6.04 45.01 -34.24
N ALA A 639 6.88 45.42 -35.18
CA ALA A 639 6.99 46.83 -35.61
C ALA A 639 5.64 47.44 -36.08
N GLU A 640 4.70 46.61 -36.52
CA GLU A 640 3.31 46.95 -36.82
C GLU A 640 2.60 47.67 -35.66
N ALA A 641 2.97 47.38 -34.40
CA ALA A 641 2.36 48.00 -33.22
C ALA A 641 2.62 49.52 -33.16
N ASP A 642 3.84 49.97 -33.50
CA ASP A 642 4.21 51.39 -33.53
C ASP A 642 3.54 52.15 -34.69
N GLU A 643 2.96 51.45 -35.68
CA GLU A 643 2.10 52.04 -36.72
C GLU A 643 0.63 52.05 -36.28
N MET A 644 0.12 50.93 -35.74
CA MET A 644 -1.25 50.86 -35.20
C MET A 644 -1.50 51.89 -34.10
N LEU A 645 -0.50 52.18 -33.24
CA LEU A 645 -0.62 53.20 -32.21
C LEU A 645 -0.76 54.63 -32.77
N LYS A 646 -0.10 54.94 -33.89
CA LYS A 646 -0.26 56.21 -34.61
C LYS A 646 -1.63 56.32 -35.28
N VAL A 647 -2.18 55.20 -35.76
CA VAL A 647 -3.56 55.16 -36.30
C VAL A 647 -4.59 55.33 -35.17
N LEU A 648 -4.36 54.73 -34.00
CA LEU A 648 -5.18 54.93 -32.79
C LEU A 648 -5.16 56.39 -32.32
N SER A 649 -3.99 57.04 -32.21
CA SER A 649 -3.90 58.44 -31.77
C SER A 649 -4.62 59.42 -32.72
N ASN A 650 -4.55 59.16 -34.02
CA ASN A 650 -5.25 59.94 -35.05
C ASN A 650 -6.77 59.69 -35.02
N LEU A 651 -7.21 58.44 -34.85
CA LEU A 651 -8.65 58.11 -34.73
C LEU A 651 -9.27 58.74 -33.47
N LEU A 652 -8.53 58.76 -32.36
CA LEU A 652 -8.96 59.34 -31.09
C LEU A 652 -8.79 60.87 -31.01
N ASN A 653 -8.36 61.53 -32.10
CA ASN A 653 -8.11 62.98 -32.17
C ASN A 653 -7.23 63.51 -31.02
N TRP A 654 -6.17 62.79 -30.63
CA TRP A 654 -5.25 63.26 -29.59
C TRP A 654 -4.59 64.58 -30.01
N ASP A 655 -4.57 65.56 -29.11
CA ASP A 655 -3.88 66.82 -29.35
C ASP A 655 -2.35 66.66 -29.34
N GLU A 656 -1.64 67.66 -29.84
CA GLU A 656 -0.18 67.62 -29.99
C GLU A 656 0.53 67.39 -28.64
N GLY A 657 -0.07 67.85 -27.54
CA GLY A 657 0.41 67.65 -26.17
C GLY A 657 0.19 66.23 -25.63
N MET A 658 -0.94 65.58 -25.91
CA MET A 658 -1.16 64.16 -25.64
C MET A 658 -0.23 63.28 -26.47
N GLN A 659 -0.04 63.60 -27.76
CA GLN A 659 0.90 62.87 -28.62
C GLN A 659 2.36 63.02 -28.17
N GLU A 660 2.77 64.17 -27.64
CA GLU A 660 4.10 64.34 -27.02
C GLU A 660 4.24 63.49 -25.74
N LYS A 661 3.26 63.56 -24.83
CA LYS A 661 3.25 62.79 -23.57
C LYS A 661 3.22 61.27 -23.78
N ALA A 662 2.48 60.81 -24.80
CA ALA A 662 2.44 59.42 -25.25
C ALA A 662 3.73 58.97 -25.96
N GLY A 663 4.68 59.87 -26.19
CA GLY A 663 5.97 59.60 -26.83
C GLY A 663 5.92 59.50 -28.37
N LEU A 664 4.76 59.73 -28.99
CA LEU A 664 4.56 59.72 -30.44
C LEU A 664 5.21 60.94 -31.12
N LEU A 665 5.23 62.08 -30.44
CA LEU A 665 5.92 63.30 -30.89
C LEU A 665 7.13 63.64 -30.00
N PRO A 666 8.22 64.21 -30.58
CA PRO A 666 9.42 64.57 -29.84
C PRO A 666 9.30 65.98 -29.24
N GLY A 667 9.32 66.08 -27.92
CA GLY A 667 9.26 67.37 -27.20
C GLY A 667 9.90 67.29 -25.80
N PRO A 668 9.71 68.32 -24.95
CA PRO A 668 10.32 68.39 -23.61
C PRO A 668 10.05 67.16 -22.72
N SER A 669 8.91 66.48 -22.91
CA SER A 669 8.50 65.29 -22.16
C SER A 669 9.16 64.00 -22.66
N ASN A 670 9.53 63.94 -23.95
CA ASN A 670 10.13 62.78 -24.60
C ASN A 670 11.27 63.18 -25.57
N PRO A 671 12.49 63.44 -25.07
CA PRO A 671 13.63 63.82 -25.91
C PRO A 671 14.12 62.63 -26.75
N LYS A 672 14.40 62.87 -28.04
CA LYS A 672 14.79 61.81 -28.99
C LYS A 672 16.04 61.02 -28.51
N PRO A 673 16.03 59.68 -28.59
CA PRO A 673 17.23 58.88 -28.37
C PRO A 673 18.30 59.27 -29.41
N GLY A 674 19.37 59.91 -28.94
CA GLY A 674 20.42 60.49 -29.78
C GLY A 674 20.81 61.94 -29.47
N GLN A 675 19.95 62.71 -28.78
CA GLN A 675 20.27 64.08 -28.34
C GLN A 675 20.38 64.22 -26.81
N GLN A 676 21.28 63.44 -26.19
CA GLN A 676 21.77 63.78 -24.85
C GLN A 676 22.66 65.03 -24.93
N GLN A 677 22.12 66.18 -24.52
CA GLN A 677 22.93 67.37 -24.28
C GLN A 677 23.87 67.13 -23.10
N ARG A 678 25.16 67.44 -23.27
CA ARG A 678 26.13 67.54 -22.16
C ARG A 678 25.78 68.76 -21.30
N GLY A 679 25.06 68.59 -20.19
CA GLY A 679 24.66 69.70 -19.31
C GLY A 679 24.33 69.25 -17.88
N HIS A 680 24.86 69.96 -16.89
CA HIS A 680 24.69 69.71 -15.45
C HIS A 680 23.24 69.77 -14.94
N GLY A 681 22.95 69.04 -13.84
CA GLY A 681 22.18 69.62 -12.72
C GLY A 681 21.19 68.71 -11.98
N HIS A 682 21.52 68.37 -10.72
CA HIS A 682 20.67 67.84 -9.62
C HIS A 682 19.78 66.59 -9.89
N VAL A 683 19.80 65.51 -9.09
CA VAL A 683 19.59 65.34 -7.62
C VAL A 683 18.09 65.37 -7.22
N ILE A 684 17.71 64.45 -6.31
CA ILE A 684 16.34 64.12 -5.81
C ILE A 684 15.46 63.25 -6.73
N ARG A 685 15.65 61.90 -6.70
CA ARG A 685 14.48 60.96 -6.69
C ARG A 685 14.73 59.54 -6.13
N GLY A 686 15.77 59.30 -5.34
CA GLY A 686 15.99 58.00 -4.68
C GLY A 686 15.71 58.04 -3.18
N PHE A 687 14.56 57.53 -2.71
CA PHE A 687 14.34 57.33 -1.26
C PHE A 687 13.31 56.26 -0.82
N MET A 688 12.49 55.66 -1.71
CA MET A 688 11.43 54.71 -1.30
C MET A 688 11.52 53.32 -1.95
N ARG A 689 12.58 52.56 -1.63
CA ARG A 689 12.66 51.10 -1.86
C ARG A 689 13.57 50.40 -0.83
N LYS A 690 13.35 50.65 0.48
CA LYS A 690 14.20 50.15 1.59
C LYS A 690 13.47 49.79 2.90
N MET A 691 12.18 49.47 2.87
CA MET A 691 11.41 49.10 4.09
C MET A 691 10.81 47.68 4.12
N TRP A 692 11.05 46.84 3.11
CA TRP A 692 10.37 45.53 2.96
C TRP A 692 11.33 44.33 2.96
N THR A 693 12.35 44.36 3.81
CA THR A 693 13.20 43.20 4.15
C THR A 693 13.67 43.28 5.60
N SER A 694 13.16 42.41 6.49
CA SER A 694 13.99 41.64 7.44
C SER A 694 13.18 40.93 8.54
N SER A 695 13.16 39.60 8.49
CA SER A 695 13.35 38.68 9.64
C SER A 695 13.60 37.31 9.01
N ALA A 696 14.87 36.92 8.80
CA ALA A 696 15.70 36.15 9.73
C ALA A 696 15.14 34.73 9.94
N GLU A 697 15.93 33.64 9.75
CA GLU A 697 17.33 33.50 10.18
C GLU A 697 18.38 33.06 9.10
N LYS A 698 19.62 32.86 9.59
CA LYS A 698 20.88 32.40 8.94
C LYS A 698 20.69 31.14 8.08
N GLY A 699 21.57 30.77 7.13
CA GLY A 699 22.89 31.27 6.68
C GLY A 699 23.37 30.34 5.53
N ILE A 700 24.47 30.53 4.80
CA ILE A 700 25.78 31.16 5.06
C ILE A 700 26.25 31.85 3.75
N SER A 701 27.06 32.91 3.86
CA SER A 701 27.62 33.62 2.69
C SER A 701 28.88 32.95 2.14
N ARG A 702 29.01 32.87 0.81
CA ARG A 702 30.31 32.86 0.13
C ARG A 702 30.28 33.41 -1.30
N ASP A 703 31.03 34.49 -1.49
CA ASP A 703 31.75 35.00 -2.68
C ASP A 703 31.19 34.59 -4.07
N ASP A 704 30.50 35.45 -4.84
CA ASP A 704 30.93 36.74 -5.44
C ASP A 704 32.04 36.61 -6.50
N TYR A 705 31.66 36.55 -7.78
CA TYR A 705 32.50 36.96 -8.92
C TYR A 705 31.66 37.25 -10.19
N CYS A 706 32.21 38.10 -11.07
CA CYS A 706 31.83 38.28 -12.48
C CYS A 706 30.48 38.91 -12.84
N ALA A 707 30.19 40.11 -12.31
CA ALA A 707 29.38 41.07 -13.06
C ALA A 707 30.13 41.54 -14.32
N ARG A 708 29.67 41.20 -15.54
CA ARG A 708 30.24 41.77 -16.78
C ARG A 708 29.30 41.84 -18.00
N GLY A 709 28.53 42.93 -18.06
CA GLY A 709 28.24 43.67 -19.29
C GLY A 709 27.30 43.07 -20.34
N SER A 710 26.07 43.58 -20.39
CA SER A 710 25.40 43.90 -21.66
C SER A 710 24.31 44.97 -21.46
N GLU A 711 24.71 46.19 -21.07
CA GLU A 711 23.85 47.37 -21.28
C GLU A 711 23.78 47.69 -22.78
N ARG A 712 23.00 46.89 -23.53
CA ARG A 712 22.44 47.35 -24.80
C ARG A 712 21.37 48.36 -24.45
N SER A 713 21.62 49.62 -24.75
CA SER A 713 20.61 50.68 -24.71
C SER A 713 19.61 50.45 -25.86
N SER A 714 18.77 49.43 -25.73
CA SER A 714 17.58 49.26 -26.57
C SER A 714 16.78 50.55 -26.49
N SER A 715 16.62 51.23 -27.62
CA SER A 715 15.72 52.38 -27.71
C SER A 715 14.32 51.87 -27.45
N ARG A 716 13.76 52.19 -26.28
CA ARG A 716 12.39 51.81 -25.90
C ARG A 716 11.44 52.05 -27.07
N SER A 717 10.66 51.05 -27.44
CA SER A 717 9.63 51.16 -28.47
C SER A 717 8.61 52.23 -28.06
N ILE A 718 7.99 52.88 -29.04
CA ILE A 718 6.99 53.92 -28.77
C ILE A 718 5.79 53.30 -28.04
N ALA A 719 5.45 52.04 -28.34
CA ALA A 719 4.48 51.26 -27.58
C ALA A 719 4.87 51.02 -26.11
N GLU A 720 6.15 50.76 -25.79
CA GLU A 720 6.59 50.61 -24.38
C GLU A 720 6.47 51.93 -23.61
N LEU A 721 6.85 53.06 -24.24
CA LEU A 721 6.67 54.38 -23.65
C LEU A 721 5.19 54.72 -23.41
N TRP A 722 4.30 54.22 -24.27
CA TRP A 722 2.86 54.40 -24.11
C TRP A 722 2.27 53.56 -22.97
N VAL A 723 2.74 52.33 -22.75
CA VAL A 723 2.36 51.54 -21.56
C VAL A 723 2.87 52.19 -20.28
N ASP A 724 4.12 52.68 -20.27
CA ASP A 724 4.69 53.49 -19.17
C ASP A 724 3.87 54.76 -18.88
N PHE A 725 3.23 55.35 -19.91
CA PHE A 725 2.34 56.50 -19.79
C PHE A 725 0.97 56.12 -19.21
N LEU A 726 0.32 55.06 -19.73
CA LEU A 726 -0.97 54.58 -19.23
C LEU A 726 -0.91 54.18 -17.76
N MET A 727 0.16 53.50 -17.34
CA MET A 727 0.38 53.17 -15.93
C MET A 727 0.43 54.45 -15.06
N ARG A 728 1.13 55.50 -15.51
CA ARG A 728 1.24 56.77 -14.76
C ARG A 728 -0.06 57.59 -14.73
N GLU A 729 -0.90 57.55 -15.77
CA GLU A 729 -2.23 58.16 -15.67
C GLU A 729 -3.14 57.37 -14.72
N SER A 730 -3.09 56.03 -14.73
CA SER A 730 -3.85 55.20 -13.79
C SER A 730 -3.44 55.41 -12.33
N GLU A 731 -2.15 55.69 -12.06
CA GLU A 731 -1.68 56.10 -10.74
C GLU A 731 -2.19 57.52 -10.38
N ASN A 732 -2.13 58.48 -11.31
CA ASN A 732 -2.54 59.87 -11.05
C ASN A 732 -4.05 60.02 -10.79
N ASP A 733 -4.92 59.33 -11.51
CA ASP A 733 -6.38 59.45 -11.34
C ASP A 733 -6.83 59.03 -9.94
N SER A 734 -6.10 58.13 -9.29
CA SER A 734 -6.33 57.73 -7.89
C SER A 734 -6.09 58.86 -6.86
N SER A 735 -5.63 60.03 -7.28
CA SER A 735 -5.21 61.15 -6.41
C SER A 735 -6.03 62.45 -6.53
N SER A 736 -7.02 62.53 -7.43
CA SER A 736 -7.72 63.81 -7.70
C SER A 736 -9.13 63.96 -7.07
N ASN A 737 -9.20 64.80 -6.04
CA ASN A 737 -10.36 65.44 -5.40
C ASN A 737 -11.81 64.97 -5.72
N ILE A 738 -12.44 64.32 -4.74
CA ILE A 738 -13.89 64.44 -4.48
C ILE A 738 -14.08 64.91 -3.02
N PRO A 739 -14.86 65.97 -2.73
CA PRO A 739 -14.91 66.59 -1.41
C PRO A 739 -15.82 65.83 -0.41
N PRO A 740 -15.54 65.90 0.91
CA PRO A 740 -16.27 65.16 1.93
C PRO A 740 -17.59 65.84 2.34
N VAL A 741 -18.68 65.06 2.36
CA VAL A 741 -19.92 65.40 3.08
C VAL A 741 -20.29 64.23 3.99
N ALA A 742 -20.46 64.51 5.28
CA ALA A 742 -20.63 63.49 6.31
C ALA A 742 -22.08 62.98 6.42
N ARG A 743 -22.23 61.75 6.94
CA ARG A 743 -23.23 61.47 8.00
C ARG A 743 -22.90 60.20 8.78
N SER A 744 -22.70 60.37 10.07
CA SER A 744 -22.68 59.28 11.06
C SER A 744 -24.12 58.84 11.37
N ILE A 745 -24.36 57.54 11.48
CA ILE A 745 -25.48 56.98 12.27
C ILE A 745 -24.94 55.79 13.06
N ASN A 746 -25.00 55.89 14.39
CA ASN A 746 -24.93 54.72 15.28
C ASN A 746 -26.32 54.11 15.38
N ILE A 747 -26.43 52.78 15.28
CA ILE A 747 -27.54 52.03 15.89
C ILE A 747 -26.94 50.85 16.65
N ALA A 748 -27.35 50.70 17.91
CA ALA A 748 -27.10 49.54 18.73
C ALA A 748 -28.43 48.85 19.04
N GLY A 749 -28.44 47.52 19.04
CA GLY A 749 -29.60 46.66 19.31
C GLY A 749 -29.24 45.23 18.85
N ASN A 750 -29.02 44.21 19.68
CA ASN A 750 -29.61 43.75 20.96
C ASN A 750 -30.83 42.83 20.79
N GLU A 751 -30.55 41.54 20.58
CA GLU A 751 -31.34 40.35 20.98
C GLU A 751 -30.37 39.15 20.86
N LYS A 752 -30.12 38.25 21.84
CA LYS A 752 -30.90 37.46 22.82
C LYS A 752 -31.26 36.03 22.32
N GLU A 753 -30.72 35.06 23.06
CA GLU A 753 -31.34 33.79 23.48
C GLU A 753 -32.00 32.86 22.44
N SER A 754 -31.34 31.72 22.18
CA SER A 754 -32.04 30.41 22.13
C SER A 754 -31.06 29.24 22.33
N ASP A 755 -30.72 28.92 23.58
CA ASP A 755 -30.31 27.56 23.94
C ASP A 755 -31.57 26.67 23.97
N THR A 756 -31.59 25.58 23.21
CA THR A 756 -32.56 24.48 23.42
C THR A 756 -31.90 23.14 23.16
N VAL A 757 -31.73 22.38 24.25
CA VAL A 757 -31.38 20.97 24.26
C VAL A 757 -32.45 20.14 23.53
N PHE A 758 -32.02 19.10 22.82
CA PHE A 758 -32.84 17.89 22.63
C PHE A 758 -32.00 16.65 22.90
N SER A 759 -32.68 15.58 23.34
CA SER A 759 -32.12 14.37 23.95
C SER A 759 -31.49 13.38 22.96
#